data_AF-A0A950TTH9-F1
#
_entry.id   AF-A0A950TTH9-F1
#
_cell.length_a   1.000
_cell.length_b   1.000
_cell.length_c   1.000
_cell.angle_alpha   90.00
_cell.angle_beta   90.00
_cell.angle_gamma   90.00
#
_symmetry.space_group_name_H-M   'P 1'
#
loop_
_entity.id
_entity.type
_entity.pdbx_description
1 polymer ?
#
loop_
_entity_poly.entity_id
_entity_poly.type
_entity_poly.pdbx_seq_one_letter_code
_entity_poly.pdbx_strand_id
1 'polypeptide(L)'
;AHVSRMGVLSSLELSPREKLEAVRNELWKDDSAKWVFVPEATPMLEPALAPASTATVLAPQQLMGLAWPAFRDLLWPLLPPPLLLWAFVGWLFGSVGWVGATILGFMATTAASAASVVAIVMWAKRHLNRLEATDPARDVPPDPSKIEKIMESEGRCAQGLLASVSKLKPGRFNSLFRRLALRVAFWFIGQANARGVRPGFLGQIADIHFARWFLLPGTDKLLFWSNYDGAWESYVEDFIQLGHEGVSAIWSNTQDFPRTQDLFIGGASDGDRLRRWARVQMYAPQFWYSAYPDLTLERIRRNAAIRQGLASARTETEVEDWLSLFGSAPPPRPRGKGLVVAEGTPPPAVPLPPPRLDTREVPTLVFGGRSHMRYATCLVIRMSDRPEQCRDWLRKLEPDVTYGADRHLKWALAVALSTAGFDKLGLPRTDLDTFPAVFRNGMTARPRSIALGDVDKDAPENWCWGNEDKPADALLSVYAESNDLLNDTIKDITNAAEASGQKVAVTIALQNLPPKHEPMREPFGFVDGISQPLLRDTPRGRSARNAIHVAELGEFVLGYPDNSGYYPSTPTVAAGLDPHHFLAEFVPELPAQRPVFGTGGSDGRRDLGCNGTYLVIRQLEQDVVGFEDWLTRTADKADPLLVAQVPDPKDRRELIAAKLMGRWRSDGSSLTRHPHPPSNRHGRGADNEFLHGEEDSQGLRCPFGAHIRRANPRDSLDPEHPQAALSISNRHRILRVSRPYQENSGTKGTLFMCLNADIERQFEFIQQTYLRAPSFQALEDEVDPVVPSKQNDRQFTVPTRDGPTVLHGLPDFVRVRGGGYFFMPARSTLRFLAERP
;
A
#
# COMPACT_ATOMS: atom_id res chain seq x y z
N ALA A 1 21.99 -19.83 -0.12
CA ALA A 1 23.36 -19.54 0.36
C ALA A 1 24.45 -20.36 -0.33
N HIS A 2 24.43 -21.70 -0.30
CA HIS A 2 25.50 -22.53 -0.91
C HIS A 2 25.58 -22.41 -2.45
N VAL A 3 24.43 -22.41 -3.14
CA VAL A 3 24.31 -22.23 -4.60
C VAL A 3 24.84 -20.87 -5.08
N SER A 4 24.67 -19.81 -4.27
CA SER A 4 25.06 -18.45 -4.65
C SER A 4 26.57 -18.19 -4.56
N ARG A 5 27.33 -19.05 -3.87
CA ARG A 5 28.78 -18.88 -3.66
C ARG A 5 29.64 -19.57 -4.72
N MET A 6 29.08 -20.42 -5.58
CA MET A 6 29.88 -21.29 -6.47
C MET A 6 30.12 -20.75 -7.89
N GLY A 7 29.67 -19.54 -8.24
CA GLY A 7 30.11 -18.86 -9.48
C GLY A 7 29.72 -19.51 -10.82
N VAL A 8 28.99 -20.63 -10.81
CA VAL A 8 28.66 -21.41 -12.02
C VAL A 8 27.60 -20.73 -12.91
N LEU A 9 26.91 -19.69 -12.42
CA LEU A 9 25.81 -19.04 -13.13
C LEU A 9 26.22 -17.79 -13.95
N SER A 10 27.49 -17.37 -13.92
CA SER A 10 27.93 -16.10 -14.51
C SER A 10 28.58 -16.19 -15.90
N SER A 11 28.52 -17.34 -16.60
CA SER A 11 28.88 -17.40 -18.03
C SER A 11 27.66 -17.08 -18.92
N LEU A 12 27.86 -16.20 -19.88
CA LEU A 12 26.83 -15.56 -20.72
C LEU A 12 26.26 -16.45 -21.86
N GLU A 13 26.43 -17.78 -21.80
CA GLU A 13 26.00 -18.68 -22.89
C GLU A 13 25.16 -19.88 -22.46
N LEU A 14 24.93 -20.09 -21.15
CA LEU A 14 24.16 -21.24 -20.69
C LEU A 14 22.66 -20.96 -20.64
N SER A 15 21.87 -21.88 -21.18
CA SER A 15 20.41 -21.86 -21.09
C SER A 15 19.93 -22.00 -19.64
N PRO A 16 18.71 -21.56 -19.28
CA PRO A 16 18.12 -21.80 -17.96
C PRO A 16 18.31 -23.23 -17.46
N ARG A 17 18.07 -24.24 -18.31
CA ARG A 17 18.25 -25.65 -17.96
C ARG A 17 19.71 -26.01 -17.68
N GLU A 18 20.65 -25.58 -18.52
CA GLU A 18 22.08 -25.84 -18.33
C GLU A 18 22.59 -25.23 -17.02
N LYS A 19 22.05 -24.07 -16.62
CA LYS A 19 22.30 -23.44 -15.33
C LYS A 19 21.83 -24.30 -14.15
N LEU A 20 20.62 -24.84 -14.21
CA LEU A 20 20.12 -25.75 -13.18
C LEU A 20 20.91 -27.07 -13.13
N GLU A 21 21.28 -27.63 -14.28
CA GLU A 21 22.11 -28.84 -14.33
C GLU A 21 23.50 -28.60 -13.73
N ALA A 22 24.10 -27.44 -13.97
CA ALA A 22 25.38 -27.08 -13.39
C ALA A 22 25.29 -26.85 -11.86
N VAL A 23 24.22 -26.21 -11.36
CA VAL A 23 23.92 -26.09 -9.93
C VAL A 23 23.73 -27.47 -9.27
N ARG A 24 23.01 -28.36 -9.94
CA ARG A 24 22.83 -29.75 -9.49
C ARG A 24 24.17 -30.48 -9.45
N ASN A 25 25.00 -30.35 -10.48
CA ASN A 25 26.30 -31.02 -10.54
C ASN A 25 27.26 -30.53 -9.46
N GLU A 26 27.23 -29.25 -9.10
CA GLU A 26 28.03 -28.72 -7.98
C GLU A 26 27.50 -29.16 -6.62
N LEU A 27 26.19 -29.01 -6.36
CA LEU A 27 25.59 -29.45 -5.11
C LEU A 27 25.73 -30.96 -4.89
N TRP A 28 25.83 -31.75 -5.97
CA TRP A 28 26.05 -33.19 -5.90
C TRP A 28 27.45 -33.58 -5.42
N LYS A 29 28.44 -32.67 -5.55
CA LYS A 29 29.81 -32.87 -5.05
C LYS A 29 29.93 -32.70 -3.53
N ASP A 30 28.94 -32.04 -2.89
CA ASP A 30 28.88 -31.87 -1.44
C ASP A 30 27.95 -32.91 -0.81
N ASP A 31 28.54 -33.83 -0.04
CA ASP A 31 27.80 -34.88 0.68
C ASP A 31 26.75 -34.32 1.63
N SER A 32 26.96 -33.12 2.19
CA SER A 32 26.03 -32.46 3.11
C SER A 32 24.82 -31.82 2.43
N ALA A 33 24.85 -31.64 1.10
CA ALA A 33 23.77 -31.06 0.30
C ALA A 33 22.91 -32.10 -0.43
N LYS A 34 23.25 -33.39 -0.32
CA LYS A 34 22.56 -34.48 -1.02
C LYS A 34 21.07 -34.58 -0.67
N TRP A 35 20.67 -34.14 0.52
CA TRP A 35 19.26 -34.10 0.94
C TRP A 35 18.37 -33.24 0.05
N VAL A 36 18.94 -32.27 -0.68
CA VAL A 36 18.20 -31.34 -1.55
C VAL A 36 17.71 -32.01 -2.84
N PHE A 37 18.34 -33.10 -3.25
CA PHE A 37 17.98 -33.85 -4.47
C PHE A 37 16.90 -34.90 -4.24
N VAL A 38 16.56 -35.16 -2.98
CA VAL A 38 15.43 -36.01 -2.63
C VAL A 38 14.18 -35.15 -2.82
N PRO A 39 13.28 -35.48 -3.78
CA PRO A 39 12.06 -34.74 -3.97
C PRO A 39 11.21 -34.91 -2.71
N GLU A 40 11.04 -33.84 -1.94
CA GLU A 40 10.08 -33.83 -0.85
C GLU A 40 8.75 -33.33 -1.40
N ALA A 41 7.68 -34.09 -1.14
CA ALA A 41 6.35 -33.65 -1.52
C ALA A 41 6.04 -32.35 -0.77
N THR A 42 5.60 -31.34 -1.52
CA THR A 42 5.18 -30.04 -0.99
C THR A 42 3.71 -29.82 -1.33
N PRO A 43 2.79 -30.48 -0.60
CA PRO A 43 1.36 -30.46 -0.91
C PRO A 43 0.76 -29.05 -1.02
N MET A 44 1.36 -28.06 -0.35
CA MET A 44 0.90 -26.66 -0.40
C MET A 44 1.14 -25.93 -1.72
N LEU A 45 1.98 -26.50 -2.58
CA LEU A 45 2.29 -25.98 -3.92
C LEU A 45 1.46 -26.66 -5.00
N GLU A 46 0.79 -27.76 -4.66
CA GLU A 46 -0.08 -28.46 -5.59
C GLU A 46 -1.31 -27.58 -5.93
N PRO A 47 -1.75 -27.56 -7.19
CA PRO A 47 -2.95 -26.85 -7.59
C PRO A 47 -4.17 -27.43 -6.88
N ALA A 48 -5.16 -26.58 -6.60
CA ALA A 48 -6.40 -27.02 -5.96
C ALA A 48 -7.05 -28.15 -6.78
N LEU A 49 -7.32 -29.28 -6.15
CA LEU A 49 -8.16 -30.33 -6.69
C LEU A 49 -9.62 -29.83 -6.67
N ALA A 50 -10.00 -29.08 -7.71
CA ALA A 50 -11.29 -28.41 -7.90
C ALA A 50 -11.58 -27.24 -6.92
N PRO A 51 -12.37 -26.23 -7.33
CA PRO A 51 -12.70 -25.09 -6.47
C PRO A 51 -13.62 -25.55 -5.35
N ALA A 52 -13.09 -25.64 -4.13
CA ALA A 52 -13.93 -25.69 -2.94
C ALA A 52 -14.27 -24.26 -2.54
N SER A 53 -15.52 -23.84 -2.79
CA SER A 53 -16.09 -22.75 -1.99
C SER A 53 -16.06 -23.21 -0.54
N THR A 54 -15.54 -22.36 0.33
CA THR A 54 -15.73 -22.52 1.77
C THR A 54 -17.23 -22.38 2.03
N ALA A 55 -17.88 -23.55 2.13
CA ALA A 55 -19.19 -23.82 2.72
C ALA A 55 -20.50 -23.70 1.90
N THR A 56 -20.49 -23.66 0.56
CA THR A 56 -21.74 -23.89 -0.22
C THR A 56 -21.65 -25.03 -1.25
N VAL A 57 -22.36 -26.11 -0.90
CA VAL A 57 -22.77 -27.29 -1.68
C VAL A 57 -21.64 -28.18 -2.22
N LEU A 58 -21.18 -29.10 -1.36
CA LEU A 58 -20.49 -30.31 -1.81
C LEU A 58 -21.35 -31.02 -2.87
N ALA A 59 -20.73 -31.47 -3.97
CA ALA A 59 -21.44 -32.23 -4.99
C ALA A 59 -22.08 -33.49 -4.37
N PRO A 60 -23.21 -34.01 -4.88
CA PRO A 60 -23.89 -35.19 -4.33
C PRO A 60 -22.96 -36.41 -4.13
N GLN A 61 -21.98 -36.60 -5.02
CA GLN A 61 -20.96 -37.66 -4.91
C GLN A 61 -20.00 -37.45 -3.73
N GLN A 62 -19.64 -36.20 -3.41
CA GLN A 62 -18.81 -35.87 -2.25
C GLN A 62 -19.59 -36.05 -0.93
N LEU A 63 -20.90 -35.76 -0.94
CA LEU A 63 -21.78 -36.01 0.21
C LEU A 63 -21.93 -37.51 0.50
N MET A 64 -22.02 -38.38 -0.52
CA MET A 64 -22.01 -39.84 -0.31
C MET A 64 -20.69 -40.32 0.30
N GLY A 65 -19.55 -39.71 -0.04
CA GLY A 65 -18.24 -40.00 0.55
C GLY A 65 -18.10 -39.61 2.03
N LEU A 66 -19.03 -38.82 2.58
CA LEU A 66 -19.09 -38.45 4.00
C LEU A 66 -19.93 -39.40 4.84
N ALA A 67 -20.76 -40.26 4.22
CA ALA A 67 -21.70 -41.11 4.95
C ALA A 67 -21.01 -42.09 5.91
N TRP A 68 -19.97 -42.80 5.45
CA TRP A 68 -19.21 -43.73 6.29
C TRP A 68 -18.37 -43.04 7.38
N PRO A 69 -17.63 -41.96 7.10
CA PRO A 69 -16.96 -41.17 8.15
C PRO A 69 -17.94 -40.58 9.18
N ALA A 70 -19.09 -40.04 8.75
CA ALA A 70 -20.11 -39.53 9.65
C ALA A 70 -20.62 -40.64 10.55
N PHE A 71 -20.85 -41.81 9.98
CA PHE A 71 -21.24 -42.99 10.72
C PHE A 71 -20.19 -43.40 11.75
N ARG A 72 -18.95 -43.60 11.34
CA ARG A 72 -17.84 -44.02 12.21
C ARG A 72 -17.55 -43.02 13.35
N ASP A 73 -17.63 -41.72 13.08
CA ASP A 73 -17.14 -40.69 14.02
C ASP A 73 -18.25 -40.07 14.89
N LEU A 74 -19.48 -40.04 14.38
CA LEU A 74 -20.62 -39.37 15.02
C LEU A 74 -21.82 -40.29 15.26
N LEU A 75 -22.20 -41.13 14.29
CA LEU A 75 -23.50 -41.83 14.32
C LEU A 75 -23.44 -43.28 14.84
N TRP A 76 -22.26 -43.89 14.99
CA TRP A 76 -22.13 -45.27 15.49
C TRP A 76 -22.76 -45.50 16.88
N PRO A 77 -22.79 -44.53 17.83
CA PRO A 77 -23.46 -44.74 19.10
C PRO A 77 -24.99 -44.88 18.95
N LEU A 78 -25.54 -44.55 17.78
CA LEU A 78 -26.96 -44.72 17.44
C LEU A 78 -27.27 -46.12 16.89
N LEU A 79 -26.27 -46.99 16.68
CA LEU A 79 -26.42 -48.36 16.16
C LEU A 79 -26.81 -49.44 17.17
N PRO A 80 -26.33 -49.43 18.43
CA PRO A 80 -26.67 -50.49 19.37
C PRO A 80 -28.19 -50.64 19.58
N PRO A 81 -29.00 -49.57 19.70
CA PRO A 81 -30.45 -49.70 19.84
C PRO A 81 -31.15 -50.45 18.68
N PRO A 82 -30.94 -50.12 17.39
CA PRO A 82 -31.54 -50.87 16.30
C PRO A 82 -30.95 -52.27 16.12
N LEU A 83 -29.68 -52.51 16.46
CA LEU A 83 -29.09 -53.86 16.44
C LEU A 83 -29.68 -54.76 17.53
N LEU A 84 -29.90 -54.20 18.73
CA LEU A 84 -30.60 -54.89 19.82
C LEU A 84 -32.07 -55.14 19.46
N LEU A 85 -32.73 -54.18 18.82
CA LEU A 85 -34.10 -54.35 18.31
C LEU A 85 -34.16 -55.43 17.22
N TRP A 86 -33.19 -55.46 16.31
CA TRP A 86 -33.10 -56.48 15.27
C TRP A 86 -32.85 -57.88 15.86
N ALA A 87 -31.92 -58.00 16.82
CA ALA A 87 -31.69 -59.25 17.54
C ALA A 87 -32.93 -59.70 18.33
N PHE A 88 -33.66 -58.76 18.92
CA PHE A 88 -34.91 -59.02 19.64
C PHE A 88 -36.04 -59.48 18.70
N VAL A 89 -36.20 -58.84 17.55
CA VAL A 89 -37.18 -59.24 16.52
C VAL A 89 -36.80 -60.60 15.93
N GLY A 90 -35.53 -60.84 15.61
CA GLY A 90 -35.05 -62.13 15.11
C GLY A 90 -35.25 -63.27 16.13
N TRP A 91 -35.07 -62.98 17.42
CA TRP A 91 -35.41 -63.91 18.51
C TRP A 91 -36.92 -64.19 18.57
N LEU A 92 -37.76 -63.14 18.43
CA LEU A 92 -39.22 -63.25 18.49
C LEU A 92 -39.83 -64.06 17.34
N PHE A 93 -39.25 -63.99 16.14
CA PHE A 93 -39.80 -64.61 14.91
C PHE A 93 -38.98 -65.81 14.40
N GLY A 94 -38.06 -66.35 15.21
CA GLY A 94 -37.14 -67.41 14.82
C GLY A 94 -37.77 -68.73 14.37
N SER A 95 -39.06 -68.95 14.65
CA SER A 95 -39.81 -70.17 14.28
C SER A 95 -40.46 -70.12 12.90
N VAL A 96 -40.46 -68.99 12.20
CA VAL A 96 -41.16 -68.80 10.91
C VAL A 96 -40.14 -68.39 9.83
N GLY A 97 -39.53 -69.37 9.16
CA GLY A 97 -38.74 -69.16 7.95
C GLY A 97 -37.65 -68.08 8.13
N TRP A 98 -36.58 -68.45 8.85
CA TRP A 98 -35.53 -67.58 9.36
C TRP A 98 -34.96 -66.57 8.36
N VAL A 99 -34.96 -66.89 7.07
CA VAL A 99 -34.39 -66.02 6.03
C VAL A 99 -35.30 -64.84 5.68
N GLY A 100 -36.61 -65.07 5.49
CA GLY A 100 -37.54 -64.03 5.06
C GLY A 100 -37.86 -63.01 6.17
N ALA A 101 -38.08 -63.50 7.39
CA ALA A 101 -38.32 -62.66 8.57
C ALA A 101 -37.10 -61.79 8.92
N THR A 102 -35.88 -62.31 8.74
CA THR A 102 -34.64 -61.56 8.99
C THR A 102 -34.42 -60.45 7.97
N ILE A 103 -34.73 -60.68 6.69
CA ILE A 103 -34.60 -59.69 5.62
C ILE A 103 -35.63 -58.56 5.79
N LEU A 104 -36.90 -58.88 6.03
CA LEU A 104 -37.96 -57.89 6.29
C LEU A 104 -37.73 -57.11 7.58
N GLY A 105 -37.29 -57.80 8.64
CA GLY A 105 -36.90 -57.17 9.90
C GLY A 105 -35.75 -56.18 9.74
N PHE A 106 -34.70 -56.57 9.01
CA PHE A 106 -33.56 -55.70 8.70
C PHE A 106 -33.96 -54.45 7.90
N MET A 107 -34.81 -54.61 6.87
CA MET A 107 -35.29 -53.47 6.08
C MET A 107 -36.15 -52.51 6.92
N ALA A 108 -37.06 -53.05 7.75
CA ALA A 108 -37.92 -52.25 8.62
C ALA A 108 -37.12 -51.50 9.70
N THR A 109 -36.15 -52.15 10.34
CA THR A 109 -35.28 -51.49 11.34
C THR A 109 -34.38 -50.43 10.70
N THR A 110 -33.90 -50.66 9.47
CA THR A 110 -33.09 -49.69 8.73
C THR A 110 -33.91 -48.46 8.35
N ALA A 111 -35.11 -48.65 7.81
CA ALA A 111 -36.02 -47.56 7.46
C ALA A 111 -36.46 -46.75 8.68
N ALA A 112 -36.82 -47.42 9.79
CA ALA A 112 -37.20 -46.76 11.04
C ALA A 112 -36.03 -45.97 11.66
N SER A 113 -34.80 -46.50 11.56
CA SER A 113 -33.59 -45.81 12.01
C SER A 113 -33.32 -44.56 11.16
N ALA A 114 -33.44 -44.65 9.84
CA ALA A 114 -33.27 -43.51 8.94
C ALA A 114 -34.32 -42.40 9.22
N ALA A 115 -35.59 -42.77 9.38
CA ALA A 115 -36.66 -41.83 9.71
C ALA A 115 -36.44 -41.16 11.08
N SER A 116 -35.98 -41.92 12.08
CA SER A 116 -35.65 -41.39 13.41
C SER A 116 -34.50 -40.40 13.37
N VAL A 117 -33.46 -40.67 12.58
CA VAL A 117 -32.34 -39.73 12.36
C VAL A 117 -32.84 -38.43 11.73
N VAL A 118 -33.69 -38.50 10.70
CA VAL A 118 -34.27 -37.30 10.06
C VAL A 118 -35.12 -36.50 11.06
N ALA A 119 -35.96 -37.17 11.86
CA ALA A 119 -36.76 -36.51 12.88
C ALA A 119 -35.90 -35.83 13.97
N ILE A 120 -34.84 -36.49 14.43
CA ILE A 120 -33.89 -35.94 15.41
C ILE A 120 -33.17 -34.72 14.83
N VAL A 121 -32.71 -34.76 13.57
CA VAL A 121 -32.06 -33.63 12.89
C VAL A 121 -33.02 -32.45 12.74
N MET A 122 -34.25 -32.70 12.30
CA MET A 122 -35.27 -31.64 12.18
C MET A 122 -35.63 -31.02 13.53
N TRP A 123 -35.77 -31.84 14.58
CA TRP A 123 -36.00 -31.36 15.93
C TRP A 123 -34.81 -30.54 16.45
N ALA A 124 -33.58 -31.02 16.26
CA ALA A 124 -32.36 -30.33 16.64
C ALA A 124 -32.24 -28.97 15.94
N LYS A 125 -32.48 -28.93 14.61
CA LYS A 125 -32.50 -27.67 13.85
C LYS A 125 -33.53 -26.69 14.40
N ARG A 126 -34.77 -27.14 14.62
CA ARG A 126 -35.83 -26.27 15.14
C ARG A 126 -35.54 -25.78 16.56
N HIS A 127 -34.94 -26.61 17.40
CA HIS A 127 -34.54 -26.24 18.75
C HIS A 127 -33.40 -25.21 18.73
N LEU A 128 -32.39 -25.43 17.88
CA LEU A 128 -31.27 -24.53 17.68
C LEU A 128 -31.70 -23.14 17.22
N ASN A 129 -32.57 -23.06 16.22
CA ASN A 129 -33.07 -21.78 15.70
C ASN A 129 -33.89 -21.01 16.75
N ARG A 130 -34.63 -21.73 17.60
CA ARG A 130 -35.32 -21.11 18.75
C ARG A 130 -34.32 -20.53 19.74
N LEU A 131 -33.25 -21.27 20.04
CA LEU A 131 -32.19 -20.79 20.95
C LEU A 131 -31.49 -19.54 20.36
N GLU A 132 -31.12 -19.57 19.08
CA GLU A 132 -30.50 -18.42 18.39
C GLU A 132 -31.38 -17.16 18.43
N ALA A 133 -32.69 -17.30 18.25
CA ALA A 133 -33.63 -16.18 18.32
C ALA A 133 -33.74 -15.58 19.73
N THR A 134 -33.54 -16.39 20.78
CA THR A 134 -33.65 -15.96 22.18
C THR A 134 -32.34 -15.57 22.83
N ASP A 135 -31.20 -15.89 22.20
CA ASP A 135 -29.89 -15.61 22.76
C ASP A 135 -29.60 -14.09 22.74
N PRO A 136 -29.12 -13.52 23.86
CA PRO A 136 -28.71 -12.13 23.90
C PRO A 136 -27.42 -11.95 23.10
N ALA A 137 -27.38 -10.94 22.24
CA ALA A 137 -26.16 -10.43 21.62
C ALA A 137 -25.87 -9.07 22.25
N ARG A 138 -24.80 -8.98 23.04
CA ARG A 138 -24.38 -7.72 23.66
C ARG A 138 -23.29 -7.07 22.82
N ASP A 139 -23.55 -5.84 22.41
CA ASP A 139 -22.63 -5.03 21.64
C ASP A 139 -21.94 -4.03 22.57
N VAL A 140 -20.92 -4.50 23.29
CA VAL A 140 -20.22 -3.73 24.32
C VAL A 140 -18.92 -3.19 23.74
N PRO A 141 -18.61 -1.88 23.88
CA PRO A 141 -17.31 -1.36 23.51
C PRO A 141 -16.21 -2.03 24.35
N PRO A 142 -15.09 -2.43 23.74
CA PRO A 142 -13.99 -3.06 24.47
C PRO A 142 -13.36 -2.11 25.49
N ASP A 143 -12.92 -2.65 26.62
CA ASP A 143 -12.24 -1.91 27.69
C ASP A 143 -10.93 -1.29 27.15
N PRO A 144 -10.78 0.05 27.12
CA PRO A 144 -9.61 0.72 26.56
C PRO A 144 -8.28 0.27 27.18
N SER A 145 -8.26 0.04 28.49
CA SER A 145 -7.03 -0.36 29.21
C SER A 145 -6.56 -1.77 28.87
N LYS A 146 -7.52 -2.65 28.50
CA LYS A 146 -7.25 -4.00 28.01
C LYS A 146 -6.73 -3.97 26.56
N ILE A 147 -7.31 -3.10 25.72
CA ILE A 147 -6.90 -2.94 24.33
C ILE A 147 -5.46 -2.41 24.26
N GLU A 148 -5.12 -1.40 25.05
CA GLU A 148 -3.79 -0.81 25.09
C GLU A 148 -2.71 -1.87 25.34
N LYS A 149 -2.91 -2.73 26.35
CA LYS A 149 -2.00 -3.85 26.66
C LYS A 149 -1.89 -4.88 25.55
N ILE A 150 -2.97 -5.11 24.79
CA ILE A 150 -2.95 -6.02 23.64
C ILE A 150 -2.14 -5.37 22.51
N MET A 151 -2.41 -4.11 22.19
CA MET A 151 -1.72 -3.35 21.14
C MET A 151 -0.22 -3.20 21.42
N GLU A 152 0.20 -3.05 22.68
CA GLU A 152 1.63 -3.05 23.08
C GLU A 152 2.38 -4.34 22.69
N SER A 153 1.65 -5.45 22.50
CA SER A 153 2.22 -6.75 22.12
C SER A 153 2.11 -7.05 20.62
N GLU A 154 1.34 -6.27 19.87
CA GLU A 154 1.13 -6.42 18.43
C GLU A 154 2.30 -5.81 17.63
N GLY A 155 2.58 -6.34 16.44
CA GLY A 155 3.59 -5.78 15.52
C GLY A 155 5.06 -6.00 15.90
N ARG A 156 5.37 -6.88 16.86
CA ARG A 156 6.77 -7.15 17.29
C ARG A 156 7.58 -8.05 16.36
N CYS A 157 6.90 -8.85 15.53
CA CYS A 157 7.49 -9.74 14.53
C CYS A 157 6.55 -9.84 13.33
N ALA A 158 7.02 -10.38 12.19
CA ALA A 158 6.20 -10.53 10.97
C ALA A 158 4.93 -11.37 11.21
N GLN A 159 5.02 -12.28 12.19
CA GLN A 159 3.96 -13.13 12.67
C GLN A 159 3.22 -12.50 13.86
N GLY A 160 1.95 -12.16 13.68
CA GLY A 160 1.03 -11.76 14.74
C GLY A 160 0.44 -12.98 15.47
N LEU A 161 0.12 -12.81 16.76
CA LEU A 161 -0.61 -13.80 17.55
C LEU A 161 -1.99 -13.24 17.91
N LEU A 162 -3.02 -14.06 17.68
CA LEU A 162 -4.33 -13.87 18.29
C LEU A 162 -4.60 -15.01 19.27
N ALA A 163 -4.86 -14.67 20.53
CA ALA A 163 -5.40 -15.58 21.52
C ALA A 163 -6.74 -15.07 22.04
N SER A 164 -7.81 -15.85 21.84
CA SER A 164 -9.13 -15.52 22.35
C SER A 164 -9.73 -16.66 23.17
N VAL A 165 -10.51 -16.28 24.19
CA VAL A 165 -11.23 -17.22 25.05
C VAL A 165 -12.68 -16.77 25.13
N SER A 166 -13.54 -17.53 24.47
CA SER A 166 -14.99 -17.30 24.43
C SER A 166 -15.70 -18.31 25.32
N LYS A 167 -16.72 -17.89 26.06
CA LYS A 167 -17.52 -18.81 26.88
C LYS A 167 -18.69 -19.36 26.08
N LEU A 168 -18.99 -20.65 26.22
CA LEU A 168 -20.21 -21.25 25.69
C LEU A 168 -21.44 -20.62 26.35
N LYS A 169 -22.54 -20.58 25.60
CA LYS A 169 -23.81 -20.08 26.12
C LYS A 169 -24.31 -20.95 27.31
N PRO A 170 -24.81 -20.33 28.40
CA PRO A 170 -25.13 -21.04 29.65
C PRO A 170 -26.41 -21.89 29.58
N GLY A 171 -26.56 -22.82 30.54
CA GLY A 171 -27.74 -23.69 30.72
C GLY A 171 -27.42 -25.19 30.62
N ARG A 172 -27.90 -26.03 31.55
CA ARG A 172 -27.48 -27.45 31.65
C ARG A 172 -27.81 -28.26 30.38
N PHE A 173 -29.04 -28.18 29.89
CA PHE A 173 -29.49 -28.87 28.68
C PHE A 173 -28.93 -28.22 27.40
N ASN A 174 -28.95 -26.89 27.35
CA ASN A 174 -28.46 -26.10 26.22
C ASN A 174 -26.95 -26.25 26.03
N SER A 175 -26.17 -26.34 27.11
CA SER A 175 -24.71 -26.54 27.04
C SER A 175 -24.36 -27.90 26.46
N LEU A 176 -25.10 -28.95 26.80
CA LEU A 176 -24.92 -30.28 26.18
C LEU A 176 -25.21 -30.23 24.68
N PHE A 177 -26.30 -29.55 24.29
CA PHE A 177 -26.69 -29.39 22.89
C PHE A 177 -25.69 -28.53 22.08
N ARG A 178 -25.21 -27.41 22.65
CA ARG A 178 -24.18 -26.54 22.04
C ARG A 178 -22.83 -27.24 21.91
N ARG A 179 -22.47 -28.09 22.88
CA ARG A 179 -21.27 -28.96 22.80
C ARG A 179 -21.41 -29.99 21.67
N LEU A 180 -22.59 -30.57 21.49
CA LEU A 180 -22.87 -31.47 20.38
C LEU A 180 -22.82 -30.73 19.03
N ALA A 181 -23.46 -29.56 18.93
CA ALA A 181 -23.43 -28.72 17.74
C ALA A 181 -21.99 -28.31 17.37
N LEU A 182 -21.19 -27.87 18.34
CA LEU A 182 -19.79 -27.53 18.16
C LEU A 182 -18.96 -28.75 17.72
N ARG A 183 -19.23 -29.94 18.29
CA ARG A 183 -18.57 -31.19 17.87
C ARG A 183 -18.91 -31.54 16.42
N VAL A 184 -20.16 -31.36 16.01
CA VAL A 184 -20.58 -31.55 14.61
C VAL A 184 -19.93 -30.51 13.70
N ALA A 185 -19.87 -29.24 14.11
CA ALA A 185 -19.21 -28.17 13.36
C ALA A 185 -17.71 -28.45 13.17
N PHE A 186 -16.98 -28.80 14.24
CA PHE A 186 -15.57 -29.20 14.15
C PHE A 186 -15.36 -30.42 13.27
N TRP A 187 -16.23 -31.42 13.38
CA TRP A 187 -16.17 -32.59 12.52
C TRP A 187 -16.38 -32.17 11.05
N PHE A 188 -17.43 -31.43 10.74
CA PHE A 188 -17.74 -31.01 9.37
C PHE A 188 -16.65 -30.14 8.76
N ILE A 189 -16.19 -29.12 9.47
CA ILE A 189 -15.09 -28.24 9.04
C ILE A 189 -13.80 -29.07 8.85
N GLY A 190 -13.51 -29.99 9.77
CA GLY A 190 -12.38 -30.91 9.63
C GLY A 190 -12.48 -31.80 8.39
N GLN A 191 -13.67 -32.35 8.11
CA GLN A 191 -13.93 -33.18 6.93
C GLN A 191 -13.89 -32.38 5.61
N ALA A 192 -14.37 -31.12 5.62
CA ALA A 192 -14.33 -30.22 4.47
C ALA A 192 -12.89 -29.79 4.16
N ASN A 193 -12.14 -29.39 5.19
CA ASN A 193 -10.72 -29.02 5.05
C ASN A 193 -9.88 -30.20 4.56
N ALA A 194 -10.13 -31.43 5.06
CA ALA A 194 -9.40 -32.62 4.64
C ALA A 194 -9.67 -33.06 3.18
N ARG A 195 -10.72 -32.55 2.53
CA ARG A 195 -11.14 -32.99 1.18
C ARG A 195 -11.14 -31.91 0.11
N GLY A 196 -11.16 -30.63 0.47
CA GLY A 196 -11.36 -29.54 -0.50
C GLY A 196 -10.43 -28.33 -0.36
N VAL A 197 -9.72 -28.18 0.76
CA VAL A 197 -8.87 -27.00 0.96
C VAL A 197 -7.45 -27.30 0.49
N ARG A 198 -6.89 -26.37 -0.28
CA ARG A 198 -5.49 -26.44 -0.71
C ARG A 198 -4.60 -26.50 0.54
N PRO A 199 -3.65 -27.45 0.63
CA PRO A 199 -2.77 -27.54 1.78
C PRO A 199 -2.04 -26.20 2.03
N GLY A 200 -1.95 -25.78 3.28
CA GLY A 200 -1.35 -24.49 3.66
C GLY A 200 -2.24 -23.26 3.46
N PHE A 201 -3.53 -23.43 3.14
CA PHE A 201 -4.53 -22.36 3.12
C PHE A 201 -5.66 -22.69 4.09
N LEU A 202 -6.37 -21.67 4.57
CA LEU A 202 -7.65 -21.84 5.25
C LEU A 202 -8.73 -21.28 4.32
N GLY A 203 -9.34 -22.15 3.52
CA GLY A 203 -10.18 -21.71 2.41
C GLY A 203 -9.36 -20.96 1.37
N GLN A 204 -9.63 -19.66 1.21
CA GLN A 204 -8.89 -18.76 0.32
C GLN A 204 -7.84 -17.91 1.06
N ILE A 205 -7.84 -17.92 2.40
CA ILE A 205 -6.94 -17.08 3.19
C ILE A 205 -5.54 -17.68 3.17
N ALA A 206 -4.57 -16.86 2.78
CA ALA A 206 -3.21 -17.27 2.47
C ALA A 206 -2.20 -16.94 3.58
N ASP A 207 -2.61 -16.22 4.61
CA ASP A 207 -1.70 -15.54 5.53
C ASP A 207 -1.81 -16.06 6.98
N ILE A 208 -2.38 -17.27 7.16
CA ILE A 208 -2.59 -17.94 8.46
C ILE A 208 -1.67 -19.15 8.64
N HIS A 209 -0.60 -19.01 9.43
CA HIS A 209 0.36 -20.10 9.73
C HIS A 209 -0.29 -21.24 10.51
N PHE A 210 -1.12 -20.88 11.47
CA PHE A 210 -1.76 -21.81 12.38
C PHE A 210 -3.07 -21.21 12.85
N ALA A 211 -4.14 -21.98 12.86
CA ALA A 211 -5.42 -21.61 13.46
C ALA A 211 -5.99 -22.84 14.16
N ARG A 212 -6.32 -22.70 15.44
CA ARG A 212 -6.85 -23.81 16.25
C ARG A 212 -7.95 -23.36 17.15
N TRP A 213 -9.10 -24.00 16.98
CA TRP A 213 -10.20 -23.96 17.91
C TRP A 213 -10.16 -25.21 18.79
N PHE A 214 -10.36 -25.04 20.09
CA PHE A 214 -10.57 -26.16 20.98
C PHE A 214 -11.44 -25.78 22.17
N LEU A 215 -12.34 -26.69 22.53
CA LEU A 215 -13.10 -26.57 23.77
C LEU A 215 -12.26 -27.17 24.91
N LEU A 216 -11.94 -26.38 25.93
CA LEU A 216 -11.11 -26.83 27.06
C LEU A 216 -11.87 -27.92 27.85
N PRO A 217 -11.33 -29.15 27.99
CA PRO A 217 -12.04 -30.28 28.59
C PRO A 217 -12.58 -29.97 29.99
N GLY A 218 -13.81 -30.40 30.26
CA GLY A 218 -14.47 -30.18 31.55
C GLY A 218 -14.98 -28.75 31.78
N THR A 219 -14.72 -27.81 30.86
CA THR A 219 -15.12 -26.39 31.00
C THR A 219 -16.10 -25.94 29.92
N ASP A 220 -16.54 -24.69 30.01
CA ASP A 220 -17.34 -23.98 29.00
C ASP A 220 -16.50 -23.02 28.15
N LYS A 221 -15.17 -23.10 28.21
CA LYS A 221 -14.26 -22.18 27.52
C LYS A 221 -13.87 -22.73 26.15
N LEU A 222 -14.28 -22.03 25.10
CA LEU A 222 -13.81 -22.21 23.74
C LEU A 222 -12.60 -21.30 23.50
N LEU A 223 -11.45 -21.91 23.22
CA LEU A 223 -10.22 -21.19 22.95
C LEU A 223 -9.99 -21.17 21.43
N PHE A 224 -9.53 -20.02 20.95
CA PHE A 224 -9.03 -19.89 19.60
C PHE A 224 -7.65 -19.24 19.63
N TRP A 225 -6.70 -19.92 19.02
CA TRP A 225 -5.33 -19.44 18.87
C TRP A 225 -4.98 -19.41 17.40
N SER A 226 -4.39 -18.31 16.97
CA SER A 226 -3.91 -18.18 15.61
C SER A 226 -2.58 -17.44 15.53
N ASN A 227 -1.76 -17.89 14.58
CA ASN A 227 -0.59 -17.20 14.10
C ASN A 227 -0.84 -16.77 12.66
N TYR A 228 -0.53 -15.52 12.33
CA TYR A 228 -0.85 -14.91 11.04
C TYR A 228 0.17 -13.86 10.62
N ASP A 229 0.17 -13.47 9.36
CA ASP A 229 1.04 -12.41 8.86
C ASP A 229 0.39 -11.02 8.95
N GLY A 230 1.19 -10.01 9.26
CA GLY A 230 0.77 -8.60 9.14
C GLY A 230 -0.06 -8.05 10.31
N ALA A 231 -0.83 -7.00 10.04
CA ALA A 231 -1.61 -6.29 11.05
C ALA A 231 -2.86 -7.09 11.48
N TRP A 232 -3.27 -6.94 12.74
CA TRP A 232 -4.46 -7.61 13.26
C TRP A 232 -5.72 -7.24 12.48
N GLU A 233 -5.85 -5.97 12.08
CA GLU A 233 -6.98 -5.45 11.33
C GLU A 233 -7.12 -6.15 9.97
N SER A 234 -6.01 -6.29 9.24
CA SER A 234 -5.97 -7.01 7.96
C SER A 234 -6.34 -8.49 8.14
N TYR A 235 -5.82 -9.11 9.19
CA TYR A 235 -6.10 -10.51 9.50
C TYR A 235 -7.57 -10.78 9.88
N VAL A 236 -8.20 -9.90 10.65
CA VAL A 236 -9.63 -10.04 10.99
C VAL A 236 -10.51 -9.76 9.77
N GLU A 237 -10.10 -8.83 8.91
CA GLU A 237 -10.80 -8.55 7.65
C GLU A 237 -10.85 -9.78 6.74
N ASP A 238 -9.77 -10.56 6.64
CA ASP A 238 -9.77 -11.82 5.89
C ASP A 238 -10.83 -12.81 6.39
N PHE A 239 -11.07 -12.89 7.70
CA PHE A 239 -12.14 -13.74 8.25
C PHE A 239 -13.55 -13.21 7.96
N ILE A 240 -13.71 -11.89 7.90
CA ILE A 240 -14.99 -11.25 7.54
C ILE A 240 -15.30 -11.53 6.07
N GLN A 241 -14.33 -11.32 5.19
CA GLN A 241 -14.52 -11.41 3.74
C GLN A 241 -14.53 -12.86 3.24
N LEU A 242 -13.56 -13.68 3.67
CA LEU A 242 -13.28 -14.98 3.05
C LEU A 242 -13.69 -16.18 3.92
N GLY A 243 -13.86 -15.99 5.24
CA GLY A 243 -14.01 -17.08 6.22
C GLY A 243 -15.30 -17.09 7.06
N HIS A 244 -16.24 -16.17 6.82
CA HIS A 244 -17.32 -15.85 7.77
C HIS A 244 -18.27 -17.02 8.07
N GLU A 245 -18.56 -17.91 7.12
CA GLU A 245 -19.48 -19.04 7.33
C GLU A 245 -18.92 -20.06 8.36
N GLY A 246 -17.63 -20.40 8.27
CA GLY A 246 -16.98 -21.34 9.19
C GLY A 246 -16.78 -20.76 10.58
N VAL A 247 -16.39 -19.48 10.64
CA VAL A 247 -16.28 -18.68 11.87
C VAL A 247 -17.63 -18.63 12.61
N SER A 248 -18.71 -18.37 11.87
CA SER A 248 -20.07 -18.32 12.42
C SER A 248 -20.53 -19.67 12.95
N ALA A 249 -20.25 -20.77 12.24
CA ALA A 249 -20.60 -22.12 12.67
C ALA A 249 -20.02 -22.50 14.03
N ILE A 250 -18.83 -21.99 14.34
CA ILE A 250 -18.10 -22.25 15.58
C ILE A 250 -18.58 -21.29 16.68
N TRP A 251 -18.45 -19.98 16.46
CA TRP A 251 -18.60 -18.98 17.52
C TRP A 251 -20.04 -18.57 17.83
N SER A 252 -21.01 -18.88 16.97
CA SER A 252 -22.45 -18.76 17.29
C SER A 252 -22.88 -19.55 18.53
N ASN A 253 -22.08 -20.53 18.95
CA ASN A 253 -22.28 -21.29 20.19
C ASN A 253 -21.77 -20.58 21.46
N THR A 254 -21.16 -19.40 21.31
CA THR A 254 -20.52 -18.63 22.40
C THR A 254 -21.31 -17.38 22.76
N GLN A 255 -21.10 -16.91 24.00
CA GLN A 255 -21.77 -15.74 24.55
C GLN A 255 -21.44 -14.48 23.73
N ASP A 256 -22.45 -13.63 23.56
CA ASP A 256 -22.37 -12.31 22.94
C ASP A 256 -21.89 -12.28 21.48
N PHE A 257 -21.66 -13.43 20.84
CA PHE A 257 -21.34 -13.50 19.41
C PHE A 257 -22.50 -12.90 18.58
N PRO A 258 -22.20 -12.23 17.45
CA PRO A 258 -23.24 -11.66 16.59
C PRO A 258 -24.28 -12.71 16.16
N ARG A 259 -25.53 -12.26 15.96
CA ARG A 259 -26.64 -13.18 15.70
C ARG A 259 -26.47 -13.91 14.37
N THR A 260 -26.73 -15.22 14.40
CA THR A 260 -26.70 -16.11 13.24
C THR A 260 -28.09 -16.67 12.95
N GLN A 261 -28.26 -17.18 11.73
CA GLN A 261 -29.37 -18.04 11.33
C GLN A 261 -28.82 -19.38 10.87
N ASP A 262 -29.43 -20.48 11.34
CA ASP A 262 -29.01 -21.84 11.00
C ASP A 262 -27.51 -22.08 11.32
N LEU A 263 -26.91 -21.38 12.30
CA LEU A 263 -25.47 -21.33 12.64
C LEU A 263 -24.51 -20.73 11.59
N PHE A 264 -24.86 -20.72 10.31
CA PHE A 264 -23.92 -20.37 9.23
C PHE A 264 -24.15 -18.98 8.62
N ILE A 265 -25.38 -18.49 8.64
CA ILE A 265 -25.78 -17.26 7.92
C ILE A 265 -25.75 -16.06 8.89
N GLY A 266 -25.15 -14.96 8.47
CA GLY A 266 -24.96 -13.77 9.31
C GLY A 266 -23.76 -13.92 10.25
N GLY A 267 -23.87 -13.44 11.49
CA GLY A 267 -22.80 -13.59 12.47
C GLY A 267 -21.55 -12.79 12.09
N ALA A 268 -20.53 -13.51 11.64
CA ALA A 268 -19.21 -12.96 11.31
C ALA A 268 -19.18 -12.03 10.09
N SER A 269 -20.21 -12.04 9.25
CA SER A 269 -20.32 -11.08 8.14
C SER A 269 -20.63 -9.65 8.60
N ASP A 270 -21.07 -9.46 9.85
CA ASP A 270 -21.17 -8.13 10.49
C ASP A 270 -19.78 -7.75 11.02
N GLY A 271 -18.97 -7.14 10.14
CA GLY A 271 -17.56 -6.87 10.40
C GLY A 271 -17.30 -6.01 11.63
N ASP A 272 -18.12 -4.97 11.86
CA ASP A 272 -17.93 -4.06 13.01
C ASP A 272 -18.30 -4.70 14.35
N ARG A 273 -19.39 -5.49 14.40
CA ARG A 273 -19.72 -6.24 15.61
C ARG A 273 -18.73 -7.37 15.84
N LEU A 274 -18.27 -8.04 14.78
CA LEU A 274 -17.26 -9.09 14.90
C LEU A 274 -15.94 -8.52 15.41
N ARG A 275 -15.46 -7.40 14.86
CA ARG A 275 -14.23 -6.71 15.31
C ARG A 275 -14.30 -6.36 16.79
N ARG A 276 -15.39 -5.74 17.24
CA ARG A 276 -15.60 -5.37 18.65
C ARG A 276 -15.70 -6.59 19.56
N TRP A 277 -16.51 -7.58 19.18
CA TRP A 277 -16.63 -8.83 19.91
C TRP A 277 -15.27 -9.56 20.00
N ALA A 278 -14.54 -9.68 18.89
CA ALA A 278 -13.23 -10.32 18.83
C ALA A 278 -12.22 -9.63 19.77
N ARG A 279 -12.15 -8.29 19.76
CA ARG A 279 -11.32 -7.52 20.70
C ARG A 279 -11.71 -7.76 22.16
N VAL A 280 -13.01 -7.88 22.47
CA VAL A 280 -13.48 -8.23 23.83
C VAL A 280 -13.01 -9.63 24.24
N GLN A 281 -13.05 -10.61 23.33
CA GLN A 281 -12.65 -11.99 23.62
C GLN A 281 -11.13 -12.22 23.65
N MET A 282 -10.33 -11.28 23.15
CA MET A 282 -8.87 -11.40 23.12
C MET A 282 -8.24 -11.33 24.51
N TYR A 283 -7.10 -11.98 24.67
CA TYR A 283 -6.26 -11.92 25.86
C TYR A 283 -4.83 -11.59 25.45
N ALA A 284 -4.19 -10.66 26.17
CA ALA A 284 -2.77 -10.42 26.03
C ALA A 284 -2.01 -11.66 26.55
N PRO A 285 -1.26 -12.36 25.69
CA PRO A 285 -0.49 -13.53 26.10
C PRO A 285 0.65 -13.09 27.05
N GLN A 286 0.91 -13.87 28.10
CA GLN A 286 2.04 -13.60 29.00
C GLN A 286 3.39 -13.91 28.36
N PHE A 287 3.41 -14.85 27.40
CA PHE A 287 4.58 -15.28 26.67
C PHE A 287 4.17 -15.72 25.27
N TRP A 288 4.93 -15.29 24.27
CA TRP A 288 4.79 -15.70 22.88
C TRP A 288 6.17 -16.01 22.32
N TYR A 289 6.26 -17.09 21.56
CA TYR A 289 7.46 -17.53 20.89
C TYR A 289 7.14 -17.79 19.42
N SER A 290 7.80 -17.05 18.53
CA SER A 290 7.88 -17.42 17.13
C SER A 290 9.25 -18.04 16.87
N ALA A 291 9.26 -19.28 16.38
CA ALA A 291 10.48 -19.93 15.93
C ALA A 291 11.09 -19.25 14.70
N TYR A 292 10.26 -18.51 13.96
CA TYR A 292 10.61 -17.83 12.72
C TYR A 292 9.98 -16.43 12.67
N PRO A 293 10.44 -15.49 13.52
CA PRO A 293 9.80 -14.19 13.69
C PRO A 293 9.73 -13.36 12.40
N ASP A 294 10.56 -13.68 11.40
CA ASP A 294 10.71 -12.91 10.17
C ASP A 294 10.17 -13.62 8.91
N LEU A 295 9.57 -14.81 9.06
CA LEU A 295 9.05 -15.61 7.94
C LEU A 295 7.53 -15.51 7.83
N THR A 296 7.06 -14.90 6.75
CA THR A 296 5.66 -14.94 6.33
C THR A 296 5.31 -16.24 5.60
N LEU A 297 4.03 -16.59 5.50
CA LEU A 297 3.58 -17.77 4.75
C LEU A 297 3.92 -17.69 3.28
N GLU A 298 3.88 -16.50 2.69
CA GLU A 298 4.35 -16.26 1.33
C GLU A 298 5.83 -16.70 1.18
N ARG A 299 6.69 -16.27 2.12
CA ARG A 299 8.11 -16.65 2.14
C ARG A 299 8.29 -18.16 2.36
N ILE A 300 7.50 -18.77 3.23
CA ILE A 300 7.53 -20.22 3.49
C ILE A 300 7.17 -21.01 2.22
N ARG A 301 6.10 -20.62 1.51
CA ARG A 301 5.68 -21.27 0.26
C ARG A 301 6.73 -21.11 -0.84
N ARG A 302 7.30 -19.93 -0.98
CA ARG A 302 8.37 -19.67 -1.95
C ARG A 302 9.61 -20.53 -1.66
N ASN A 303 10.01 -20.64 -0.39
CA ASN A 303 11.13 -21.49 0.02
C ASN A 303 10.88 -22.98 -0.29
N ALA A 304 9.65 -23.44 -0.13
CA ALA A 304 9.26 -24.79 -0.51
C ALA A 304 9.30 -25.01 -2.03
N ALA A 305 8.88 -24.02 -2.82
CA ALA A 305 8.86 -24.11 -4.28
C ALA A 305 10.27 -24.11 -4.87
N ILE A 306 11.15 -23.30 -4.26
CA ILE A 306 12.59 -23.30 -4.47
C ILE A 306 13.17 -24.70 -4.25
N ARG A 307 12.85 -25.34 -3.13
CA ARG A 307 13.36 -26.67 -2.82
C ARG A 307 12.84 -27.73 -3.80
N GLN A 308 11.54 -27.71 -4.10
CA GLN A 308 10.90 -28.69 -4.98
C GLN A 308 11.48 -28.60 -6.40
N GLY A 309 11.51 -27.42 -7.01
CA GLY A 309 11.97 -27.25 -8.39
C GLY A 309 13.46 -27.56 -8.58
N LEU A 310 14.28 -27.44 -7.53
CA LEU A 310 15.70 -27.84 -7.58
C LEU A 310 15.85 -29.34 -7.88
N ALA A 311 14.96 -30.18 -7.35
CA ALA A 311 14.95 -31.61 -7.65
C ALA A 311 14.13 -31.98 -8.90
N SER A 312 13.05 -31.26 -9.18
CA SER A 312 12.01 -31.69 -10.15
C SER A 312 11.98 -30.96 -11.49
N ALA A 313 12.46 -29.72 -11.62
CA ALA A 313 12.39 -28.98 -12.89
C ALA A 313 13.32 -29.59 -13.95
N ARG A 314 12.81 -29.86 -15.16
CA ARG A 314 13.55 -30.56 -16.24
C ARG A 314 13.59 -29.80 -17.56
N THR A 315 12.59 -28.96 -17.83
CA THR A 315 12.48 -28.23 -19.11
C THR A 315 12.93 -26.76 -18.96
N GLU A 316 13.39 -26.13 -20.04
CA GLU A 316 13.83 -24.72 -20.02
C GLU A 316 12.83 -23.78 -19.35
N THR A 317 11.54 -23.94 -19.67
CA THR A 317 10.46 -23.13 -19.11
C THR A 317 10.21 -23.42 -17.63
N GLU A 318 10.22 -24.69 -17.21
CA GLU A 318 10.11 -25.04 -15.78
C GLU A 318 11.29 -24.50 -14.97
N VAL A 319 12.48 -24.44 -15.58
CA VAL A 319 13.67 -23.91 -14.93
C VAL A 319 13.65 -22.39 -14.89
N GLU A 320 13.11 -21.71 -15.91
CA GLU A 320 12.85 -20.27 -15.89
C GLU A 320 11.84 -19.90 -14.80
N ASP A 321 10.73 -20.65 -14.68
CA ASP A 321 9.74 -20.49 -13.62
C ASP A 321 10.35 -20.73 -12.24
N TRP A 322 11.18 -21.75 -12.09
CA TRP A 322 11.90 -22.03 -10.84
C TRP A 322 12.91 -20.94 -10.47
N LEU A 323 13.66 -20.42 -11.46
CA LEU A 323 14.59 -19.31 -11.27
C LEU A 323 13.85 -18.03 -10.86
N SER A 324 12.61 -17.82 -11.33
CA SER A 324 11.76 -16.67 -10.94
C SER A 324 11.39 -16.64 -9.46
N LEU A 325 11.51 -17.78 -8.76
CA LEU A 325 11.29 -17.87 -7.31
C LEU A 325 12.45 -17.29 -6.49
N PHE A 326 13.62 -17.12 -7.10
CA PHE A 326 14.80 -16.54 -6.47
C PHE A 326 14.91 -15.08 -6.86
N GLY A 327 14.30 -14.25 -6.04
CA GLY A 327 14.29 -12.81 -6.21
C GLY A 327 12.86 -12.31 -6.39
N SER A 328 12.74 -11.30 -7.22
CA SER A 328 11.55 -10.52 -7.31
C SER A 328 11.26 -10.37 -8.77
N ALA A 329 10.52 -11.28 -9.33
CA ALA A 329 9.94 -11.11 -10.64
C ALA A 329 8.46 -11.38 -10.43
N PRO A 330 7.55 -10.67 -11.11
CA PRO A 330 6.17 -11.11 -11.14
C PRO A 330 6.17 -12.54 -11.70
N PRO A 331 5.47 -13.52 -11.09
CA PRO A 331 5.46 -14.87 -11.62
C PRO A 331 4.95 -14.84 -13.06
N PRO A 332 5.57 -15.59 -13.98
CA PRO A 332 5.08 -15.67 -15.35
C PRO A 332 3.68 -16.28 -15.37
N ARG A 333 2.79 -15.69 -16.17
CA ARG A 333 1.43 -16.21 -16.37
C ARG A 333 1.52 -17.61 -17.00
N PRO A 334 0.78 -18.62 -16.52
CA PRO A 334 0.83 -19.95 -17.10
C PRO A 334 0.41 -19.89 -18.58
N ARG A 335 1.30 -20.32 -19.49
CA ARG A 335 1.03 -20.43 -20.92
C ARG A 335 0.94 -21.90 -21.34
N GLY A 336 -0.26 -22.34 -21.74
CA GLY A 336 -0.41 -23.41 -22.74
C GLY A 336 -1.10 -24.70 -22.30
N LYS A 337 -2.44 -24.68 -22.31
CA LYS A 337 -3.31 -25.62 -23.05
C LYS A 337 -4.72 -25.14 -22.83
N GLY A 338 -5.28 -24.41 -23.81
CA GLY A 338 -6.70 -24.10 -23.96
C GLY A 338 -7.55 -24.21 -22.70
N LEU A 339 -7.17 -23.53 -21.62
CA LEU A 339 -8.12 -23.15 -20.61
C LEU A 339 -8.64 -21.86 -21.18
N VAL A 340 -9.85 -21.95 -21.74
CA VAL A 340 -10.77 -20.82 -21.82
C VAL A 340 -10.43 -19.93 -20.64
N VAL A 341 -10.08 -18.67 -20.91
CA VAL A 341 -10.04 -17.65 -19.87
C VAL A 341 -11.30 -17.90 -19.05
N ALA A 342 -11.14 -18.44 -17.84
CA ALA A 342 -12.24 -18.45 -16.90
C ALA A 342 -12.39 -16.97 -16.56
N GLU A 343 -13.17 -16.30 -17.40
CA GLU A 343 -13.83 -15.07 -17.05
C GLU A 343 -14.36 -15.26 -15.64
N GLY A 344 -13.89 -14.42 -14.72
CA GLY A 344 -14.40 -14.39 -13.36
C GLY A 344 -13.66 -15.31 -12.38
N THR A 345 -12.51 -14.85 -11.87
CA THR A 345 -12.51 -14.54 -10.44
C THR A 345 -11.72 -13.25 -10.21
N PRO A 346 -12.34 -12.22 -9.61
CA PRO A 346 -11.66 -11.00 -9.20
C PRO A 346 -10.49 -11.27 -8.23
N PRO A 347 -9.46 -10.40 -8.10
CA PRO A 347 -8.90 -10.21 -6.75
C PRO A 347 -10.10 -9.85 -5.87
N PRO A 348 -10.37 -10.46 -4.71
CA PRO A 348 -11.70 -10.41 -4.12
C PRO A 348 -12.20 -8.95 -4.05
N ALA A 349 -13.37 -8.74 -4.68
CA ALA A 349 -13.91 -7.52 -5.31
C ALA A 349 -13.63 -7.41 -6.82
N VAL A 350 -14.64 -7.75 -7.64
CA VAL A 350 -14.70 -7.51 -9.10
C VAL A 350 -13.93 -6.23 -9.42
N PRO A 351 -12.80 -6.31 -10.16
CA PRO A 351 -12.10 -5.09 -10.52
C PRO A 351 -13.04 -4.46 -11.52
N LEU A 352 -13.76 -3.45 -11.05
CA LEU A 352 -14.26 -2.47 -11.97
C LEU A 352 -13.10 -2.02 -12.83
N PRO A 353 -13.32 -1.68 -14.11
CA PRO A 353 -12.36 -0.84 -14.78
C PRO A 353 -12.09 0.34 -13.81
N PRO A 354 -10.83 0.63 -13.46
CA PRO A 354 -10.53 1.73 -12.57
C PRO A 354 -11.25 2.97 -13.09
N PRO A 355 -11.85 3.80 -12.20
CA PRO A 355 -12.63 4.95 -12.62
C PRO A 355 -11.77 5.78 -13.57
N ARG A 356 -12.28 6.02 -14.78
CA ARG A 356 -11.56 6.81 -15.77
C ARG A 356 -11.39 8.21 -15.21
N LEU A 357 -10.16 8.72 -15.25
CA LEU A 357 -9.83 10.07 -14.83
C LEU A 357 -10.77 11.10 -15.48
N ASP A 358 -11.54 11.84 -14.67
CA ASP A 358 -12.30 13.00 -15.15
C ASP A 358 -11.35 14.17 -15.38
N THR A 359 -10.76 14.19 -16.57
CA THR A 359 -9.79 15.21 -16.95
C THR A 359 -10.32 16.65 -16.87
N ARG A 360 -11.63 16.90 -16.85
CA ARG A 360 -12.17 18.27 -16.80
C ARG A 360 -12.23 18.83 -15.37
N GLU A 361 -12.25 17.94 -14.38
CA GLU A 361 -12.32 18.28 -12.97
C GLU A 361 -10.94 18.43 -12.33
N VAL A 362 -9.94 17.77 -12.88
CA VAL A 362 -8.61 17.64 -12.25
C VAL A 362 -7.70 18.84 -12.54
N PRO A 363 -7.03 19.42 -11.52
CA PRO A 363 -6.14 20.57 -11.69
C PRO A 363 -5.06 20.34 -12.75
N THR A 364 -4.75 21.39 -13.52
CA THR A 364 -3.85 21.25 -14.67
C THR A 364 -2.45 20.72 -14.28
N LEU A 365 -1.94 21.02 -13.09
CA LEU A 365 -0.59 20.59 -12.67
C LEU A 365 -0.44 19.07 -12.52
N VAL A 366 -1.53 18.31 -12.35
CA VAL A 366 -1.52 16.83 -12.32
C VAL A 366 -1.02 16.23 -13.64
N PHE A 367 -1.20 16.94 -14.76
CA PHE A 367 -0.71 16.49 -16.07
C PHE A 367 0.71 16.99 -16.40
N GLY A 368 1.40 17.60 -15.42
CA GLY A 368 2.78 18.05 -15.47
C GLY A 368 2.95 19.57 -15.34
N GLY A 369 4.20 20.01 -15.10
CA GLY A 369 4.58 21.40 -14.81
C GLY A 369 4.56 22.41 -15.98
N ARG A 370 3.73 22.16 -17.00
CA ARG A 370 3.42 23.09 -18.11
C ARG A 370 4.67 23.63 -18.83
N SER A 371 5.55 22.74 -19.28
CA SER A 371 6.86 23.10 -19.85
C SER A 371 6.79 23.98 -21.13
N HIS A 372 5.65 24.01 -21.83
CA HIS A 372 5.45 24.90 -22.98
C HIS A 372 5.14 26.35 -22.56
N MET A 373 4.65 26.57 -21.34
CA MET A 373 4.46 27.89 -20.74
C MET A 373 5.75 28.30 -20.02
N ARG A 374 6.60 29.02 -20.74
CA ARG A 374 7.98 29.29 -20.34
C ARG A 374 8.09 30.22 -19.13
N TYR A 375 7.12 31.12 -18.95
CA TYR A 375 7.11 32.13 -17.91
C TYR A 375 6.17 31.69 -16.79
N ALA A 376 6.53 31.95 -15.53
CA ALA A 376 5.64 31.66 -14.40
C ALA A 376 5.93 32.54 -13.19
N THR A 377 4.93 32.67 -12.32
CA THR A 377 5.04 33.34 -11.02
C THR A 377 4.14 32.65 -10.02
N CYS A 378 4.60 32.51 -8.78
CA CYS A 378 3.79 32.05 -7.67
C CYS A 378 3.47 33.24 -6.75
N LEU A 379 2.19 33.44 -6.45
CA LEU A 379 1.70 34.46 -5.52
C LEU A 379 1.25 33.78 -4.24
N VAL A 380 1.79 34.22 -3.12
CA VAL A 380 1.36 33.83 -1.78
C VAL A 380 0.30 34.82 -1.31
N ILE A 381 -0.92 34.34 -1.10
CA ILE A 381 -2.06 35.17 -0.74
C ILE A 381 -2.34 35.00 0.75
N ARG A 382 -2.43 36.13 1.44
CA ARG A 382 -3.05 36.23 2.76
C ARG A 382 -4.50 36.63 2.54
N MET A 383 -5.41 35.78 2.98
CA MET A 383 -6.82 35.97 2.81
C MET A 383 -7.40 36.88 3.90
N SER A 384 -8.49 37.58 3.56
CA SER A 384 -9.27 38.37 4.50
C SER A 384 -9.83 37.48 5.62
N ASP A 385 -9.98 38.04 6.82
CA ASP A 385 -10.65 37.35 7.93
C ASP A 385 -12.19 37.36 7.78
N ARG A 386 -12.69 38.00 6.71
CA ARG A 386 -14.11 38.09 6.36
C ARG A 386 -14.47 37.04 5.30
N PRO A 387 -15.22 35.97 5.64
CA PRO A 387 -15.52 34.89 4.70
C PRO A 387 -16.25 35.34 3.43
N GLU A 388 -17.10 36.36 3.50
CA GLU A 388 -17.81 36.91 2.35
C GLU A 388 -16.86 37.53 1.32
N GLN A 389 -15.79 38.19 1.77
CA GLN A 389 -14.74 38.76 0.91
C GLN A 389 -13.93 37.65 0.23
N CYS A 390 -13.62 36.59 0.99
CA CYS A 390 -12.92 35.40 0.48
C CYS A 390 -13.75 34.65 -0.58
N ARG A 391 -15.06 34.48 -0.35
CA ARG A 391 -15.97 33.85 -1.32
C ARG A 391 -16.17 34.72 -2.57
N ASP A 392 -16.28 36.03 -2.41
CA ASP A 392 -16.37 36.96 -3.55
C ASP A 392 -15.10 36.92 -4.41
N TRP A 393 -13.92 36.89 -3.78
CA TRP A 393 -12.66 36.70 -4.48
C TRP A 393 -12.63 35.38 -5.26
N LEU A 394 -12.98 34.25 -4.63
CA LEU A 394 -13.02 32.96 -5.32
C LEU A 394 -14.02 32.93 -6.47
N ARG A 395 -15.17 33.60 -6.35
CA ARG A 395 -16.17 33.67 -7.44
C ARG A 395 -15.64 34.43 -8.66
N LYS A 396 -14.83 35.46 -8.44
CA LYS A 396 -14.15 36.20 -9.53
C LYS A 396 -12.99 35.38 -10.13
N LEU A 397 -12.35 34.54 -9.32
CA LEU A 397 -11.18 33.76 -9.71
C LEU A 397 -11.53 32.43 -10.40
N GLU A 398 -12.63 31.76 -10.01
CA GLU A 398 -13.02 30.42 -10.50
C GLU A 398 -13.05 30.29 -12.03
N PRO A 399 -13.57 31.27 -12.81
CA PRO A 399 -13.61 31.16 -14.27
C PRO A 399 -12.22 31.07 -14.92
N ASP A 400 -11.20 31.61 -14.24
CA ASP A 400 -9.83 31.72 -14.74
C ASP A 400 -8.96 30.51 -14.32
N VAL A 401 -9.41 29.70 -13.35
CA VAL A 401 -8.66 28.53 -12.90
C VAL A 401 -8.67 27.44 -13.97
N THR A 402 -7.49 26.90 -14.25
CA THR A 402 -7.29 25.94 -15.35
C THR A 402 -7.27 24.49 -14.90
N TYR A 403 -8.01 23.66 -15.63
CA TYR A 403 -8.18 22.23 -15.38
C TYR A 403 -7.81 21.41 -16.62
N GLY A 404 -7.47 20.15 -16.41
CA GLY A 404 -7.23 19.19 -17.48
C GLY A 404 -5.91 19.27 -18.22
N ALA A 405 -5.83 18.47 -19.28
CA ALA A 405 -4.60 18.18 -20.01
C ALA A 405 -4.41 19.04 -21.27
N ASP A 406 -5.18 20.11 -21.46
CA ASP A 406 -5.11 20.93 -22.66
C ASP A 406 -3.72 21.56 -22.81
N ARG A 407 -3.10 21.32 -23.97
CA ARG A 407 -1.76 21.81 -24.33
C ARG A 407 -1.81 23.07 -25.18
N HIS A 408 -2.99 23.48 -25.65
CA HIS A 408 -3.18 24.68 -26.47
C HIS A 408 -3.40 25.94 -25.65
N LEU A 409 -3.59 25.80 -24.33
CA LEU A 409 -3.62 26.93 -23.41
C LEU A 409 -2.34 27.75 -23.51
N LYS A 410 -2.49 29.06 -23.69
CA LYS A 410 -1.40 30.04 -23.73
C LYS A 410 -0.99 30.51 -22.33
N TRP A 411 -1.89 30.37 -21.36
CA TRP A 411 -1.64 30.62 -19.94
C TRP A 411 -2.43 29.62 -19.09
N ALA A 412 -2.02 29.47 -17.84
CA ALA A 412 -2.69 28.63 -16.85
C ALA A 412 -2.60 29.25 -15.47
N LEU A 413 -3.71 29.18 -14.73
CA LEU A 413 -3.77 29.50 -13.31
C LEU A 413 -4.07 28.22 -12.54
N ALA A 414 -3.22 27.94 -11.56
CA ALA A 414 -3.38 26.88 -10.58
C ALA A 414 -3.59 27.50 -9.20
N VAL A 415 -4.63 27.05 -8.49
CA VAL A 415 -5.01 27.54 -7.17
C VAL A 415 -4.86 26.42 -6.15
N ALA A 416 -4.31 26.75 -4.97
CA ALA A 416 -4.22 25.83 -3.85
C ALA A 416 -4.55 26.57 -2.53
N LEU A 417 -5.25 25.91 -1.62
CA LEU A 417 -5.72 26.47 -0.34
C LEU A 417 -5.07 25.73 0.83
N SER A 418 -4.62 26.44 1.86
CA SER A 418 -4.19 25.81 3.11
C SER A 418 -5.39 25.54 4.01
N THR A 419 -5.19 24.81 5.11
CA THR A 419 -6.23 24.63 6.14
C THR A 419 -6.79 25.97 6.63
N ALA A 420 -5.93 26.97 6.83
CA ALA A 420 -6.34 28.33 7.20
C ALA A 420 -7.14 29.03 6.09
N GLY A 421 -6.81 28.78 4.82
CA GLY A 421 -7.60 29.25 3.69
C GLY A 421 -9.03 28.69 3.69
N PHE A 422 -9.20 27.39 3.97
CA PHE A 422 -10.53 26.78 4.13
C PHE A 422 -11.30 27.34 5.33
N ASP A 423 -10.63 27.55 6.45
CA ASP A 423 -11.23 28.18 7.64
C ASP A 423 -11.71 29.61 7.34
N LYS A 424 -10.90 30.41 6.65
CA LYS A 424 -11.27 31.77 6.21
C LYS A 424 -12.36 31.82 5.15
N LEU A 425 -12.57 30.74 4.40
CA LEU A 425 -13.75 30.58 3.54
C LEU A 425 -15.02 30.26 4.34
N GLY A 426 -14.86 29.98 5.63
CA GLY A 426 -15.91 29.74 6.61
C GLY A 426 -16.30 28.27 6.73
N LEU A 427 -15.45 27.31 6.34
CA LEU A 427 -15.78 25.89 6.53
C LEU A 427 -15.94 25.59 8.03
N PRO A 428 -17.05 24.92 8.45
CA PRO A 428 -17.20 24.55 9.84
C PRO A 428 -16.06 23.65 10.31
N ARG A 429 -15.68 23.80 11.58
CA ARG A 429 -14.59 23.00 12.17
C ARG A 429 -14.81 21.49 12.03
N THR A 430 -16.05 21.03 12.13
CA THR A 430 -16.43 19.62 11.92
C THR A 430 -16.07 19.08 10.54
N ASP A 431 -16.08 19.93 9.52
CA ASP A 431 -15.72 19.57 8.16
C ASP A 431 -14.22 19.73 7.92
N LEU A 432 -13.61 20.79 8.48
CA LEU A 432 -12.15 20.92 8.49
C LEU A 432 -11.48 19.71 9.14
N ASP A 433 -12.05 19.18 10.24
CA ASP A 433 -11.52 18.03 10.98
C ASP A 433 -11.49 16.73 10.16
N THR A 434 -12.16 16.67 9.01
CA THR A 434 -12.09 15.52 8.09
C THR A 434 -10.85 15.52 7.19
N PHE A 435 -10.13 16.64 7.11
CA PHE A 435 -8.82 16.65 6.46
C PHE A 435 -7.79 15.85 7.29
N PRO A 436 -6.81 15.21 6.63
CA PRO A 436 -5.72 14.52 7.30
C PRO A 436 -5.02 15.42 8.33
N ALA A 437 -4.62 14.84 9.46
CA ALA A 437 -3.97 15.58 10.55
C ALA A 437 -2.70 16.30 10.09
N VAL A 438 -1.94 15.72 9.15
CA VAL A 438 -0.78 16.37 8.52
C VAL A 438 -1.13 17.66 7.81
N PHE A 439 -2.21 17.66 7.03
CA PHE A 439 -2.68 18.84 6.33
C PHE A 439 -3.18 19.91 7.31
N ARG A 440 -3.96 19.49 8.33
CA ARG A 440 -4.50 20.39 9.35
C ARG A 440 -3.44 21.08 10.19
N ASN A 441 -2.45 20.32 10.67
CA ASN A 441 -1.39 20.86 11.51
C ASN A 441 -0.40 21.72 10.71
N GLY A 442 -0.29 21.48 9.42
CA GLY A 442 0.62 22.20 8.55
C GLY A 442 2.10 21.81 8.75
N MET A 443 2.94 22.34 7.86
CA MET A 443 4.37 22.05 7.79
C MET A 443 5.16 22.60 8.98
N THR A 444 4.67 23.67 9.62
CA THR A 444 5.37 24.39 10.69
C THR A 444 5.17 23.81 12.08
N ALA A 445 4.25 22.84 12.23
CA ALA A 445 4.04 22.17 13.51
C ALA A 445 5.36 21.57 14.02
N ARG A 446 5.74 21.86 15.26
CA ARG A 446 7.07 21.56 15.81
C ARG A 446 7.57 20.11 15.60
N PRO A 447 6.75 19.05 15.82
CA PRO A 447 7.20 17.69 15.53
C PRO A 447 7.51 17.47 14.04
N ARG A 448 6.77 18.12 13.13
CA ARG A 448 6.95 18.03 11.68
C ARG A 448 8.13 18.83 11.19
N SER A 449 8.31 20.06 11.65
CA SER A 449 9.50 20.85 11.27
C SER A 449 10.80 20.10 11.65
N ILE A 450 10.83 19.46 12.83
CA ILE A 450 11.94 18.59 13.25
C ILE A 450 12.10 17.38 12.31
N ALA A 451 11.00 16.71 11.92
CA ALA A 451 11.02 15.57 11.00
C ALA A 451 11.44 15.93 9.57
N LEU A 452 11.16 17.17 9.13
CA LEU A 452 11.54 17.68 7.82
C LEU A 452 12.96 18.23 7.75
N GLY A 453 13.54 18.59 8.91
CA GLY A 453 14.86 19.20 9.02
C GLY A 453 14.84 20.73 9.04
N ASP A 454 13.68 21.30 9.32
CA ASP A 454 13.42 22.73 9.37
C ASP A 454 13.65 23.22 10.79
N VAL A 455 14.91 23.37 11.13
CA VAL A 455 15.40 23.59 12.49
C VAL A 455 16.58 24.57 12.47
N ASP A 456 16.85 25.18 13.62
CA ASP A 456 17.89 26.20 13.80
C ASP A 456 17.75 27.32 12.75
N LYS A 457 18.74 27.49 11.89
CA LYS A 457 18.73 28.47 10.81
C LYS A 457 17.57 28.25 9.82
N ASP A 458 17.10 27.02 9.62
CA ASP A 458 16.02 26.63 8.68
C ASP A 458 14.64 26.55 9.37
N ALA A 459 14.57 26.87 10.65
CA ALA A 459 13.34 26.77 11.43
C ALA A 459 12.24 27.73 10.91
N PRO A 460 10.95 27.35 11.02
CA PRO A 460 9.82 28.14 10.50
C PRO A 460 9.80 29.61 10.91
N GLU A 461 10.33 29.95 12.08
CA GLU A 461 10.40 31.33 12.58
C GLU A 461 11.29 32.22 11.69
N ASN A 462 12.25 31.63 10.97
CA ASN A 462 13.15 32.31 10.05
C ASN A 462 12.60 32.42 8.62
N TRP A 463 11.43 31.85 8.34
CA TRP A 463 10.85 31.86 7.00
C TRP A 463 10.34 33.25 6.60
N CYS A 464 10.41 33.55 5.29
CA CYS A 464 9.84 34.74 4.68
C CYS A 464 8.32 34.62 4.49
N TRP A 465 7.75 33.41 4.47
CA TRP A 465 6.30 33.16 4.44
C TRP A 465 5.96 31.73 4.87
N GLY A 466 4.69 31.48 5.19
CA GLY A 466 4.16 30.16 5.53
C GLY A 466 4.23 29.81 7.03
N ASN A 467 4.74 30.73 7.86
CA ASN A 467 4.78 30.59 9.32
C ASN A 467 3.63 31.35 10.00
N GLU A 468 3.53 31.23 11.33
CA GLU A 468 2.45 31.84 12.12
C GLU A 468 2.37 33.36 11.96
N ASP A 469 3.52 34.05 11.88
CA ASP A 469 3.57 35.51 11.72
C ASP A 469 3.25 35.97 10.29
N LYS A 470 3.56 35.13 9.30
CA LYS A 470 3.43 35.40 7.86
C LYS A 470 2.64 34.28 7.19
N PRO A 471 1.35 34.12 7.53
CA PRO A 471 0.55 32.99 7.08
C PRO A 471 0.35 33.01 5.56
N ALA A 472 0.26 31.82 4.98
CA ALA A 472 -0.07 31.59 3.59
C ALA A 472 -1.41 30.85 3.52
N ASP A 473 -2.47 31.59 3.22
CA ASP A 473 -3.84 31.06 3.21
C ASP A 473 -4.17 30.42 1.84
N ALA A 474 -3.65 31.00 0.76
CA ALA A 474 -3.79 30.47 -0.59
C ALA A 474 -2.54 30.72 -1.44
N LEU A 475 -2.38 29.92 -2.50
CA LEU A 475 -1.34 30.05 -3.50
C LEU A 475 -1.95 30.13 -4.89
N LEU A 476 -1.43 31.05 -5.70
CA LEU A 476 -1.75 31.18 -7.11
C LEU A 476 -0.48 30.97 -7.93
N SER A 477 -0.41 29.90 -8.70
CA SER A 477 0.68 29.68 -9.66
C SER A 477 0.18 30.03 -11.06
N VAL A 478 0.70 31.13 -11.60
CA VAL A 478 0.39 31.63 -12.95
C VAL A 478 1.50 31.19 -13.89
N TYR A 479 1.12 30.60 -15.01
CA TYR A 479 2.01 30.17 -16.08
C TYR A 479 1.59 30.85 -17.39
N ALA A 480 2.53 31.26 -18.23
CA ALA A 480 2.23 31.84 -19.54
C ALA A 480 3.29 31.50 -20.60
N GLU A 481 2.89 31.54 -21.86
CA GLU A 481 3.76 31.36 -23.02
C GLU A 481 4.68 32.57 -23.27
N SER A 482 4.22 33.79 -22.94
CA SER A 482 4.97 35.04 -23.07
C SER A 482 5.02 35.83 -21.75
N ASN A 483 6.05 36.67 -21.59
CA ASN A 483 6.21 37.51 -20.41
C ASN A 483 5.11 38.57 -20.30
N ASP A 484 4.68 39.15 -21.43
CA ASP A 484 3.63 40.17 -21.45
C ASP A 484 2.30 39.58 -20.96
N LEU A 485 1.94 38.39 -21.46
CA LEU A 485 0.75 37.67 -21.01
C LEU A 485 0.83 37.32 -19.52
N LEU A 486 2.01 36.90 -19.03
CA LEU A 486 2.22 36.65 -17.61
C LEU A 486 1.96 37.92 -16.77
N ASN A 487 2.56 39.04 -17.15
CA ASN A 487 2.46 40.30 -16.42
C ASN A 487 1.03 40.84 -16.40
N ASP A 488 0.34 40.79 -17.55
CA ASP A 488 -1.06 41.20 -17.66
C ASP A 488 -1.95 40.32 -16.77
N THR A 489 -1.76 38.99 -16.83
CA THR A 489 -2.54 38.04 -16.01
C THR A 489 -2.28 38.24 -14.51
N ILE A 490 -1.02 38.42 -14.09
CA ILE A 490 -0.68 38.68 -12.68
C ILE A 490 -1.32 39.98 -12.21
N LYS A 491 -1.28 41.03 -13.04
CA LYS A 491 -1.87 42.32 -12.72
C LYS A 491 -3.38 42.19 -12.52
N ASP A 492 -4.07 41.51 -13.41
CA ASP A 492 -5.52 41.30 -13.32
C ASP A 492 -5.90 40.50 -12.08
N ILE A 493 -5.20 39.39 -11.82
CA ILE A 493 -5.41 38.55 -10.63
C ILE A 493 -5.12 39.32 -9.34
N THR A 494 -4.06 40.11 -9.30
CA THR A 494 -3.68 40.92 -8.14
C THR A 494 -4.73 41.99 -7.86
N ASN A 495 -5.18 42.71 -8.89
CA ASN A 495 -6.24 43.70 -8.77
C ASN A 495 -7.55 43.07 -8.27
N ALA A 496 -7.90 41.89 -8.77
CA ALA A 496 -9.10 41.17 -8.34
C ALA A 496 -9.01 40.70 -6.87
N ALA A 497 -7.83 40.26 -6.43
CA ALA A 497 -7.54 39.90 -5.05
C ALA A 497 -7.68 41.11 -4.11
N GLU A 498 -7.01 42.22 -4.43
CA GLU A 498 -7.03 43.45 -3.63
C GLU A 498 -8.43 44.09 -3.57
N ALA A 499 -9.14 44.15 -4.71
CA ALA A 499 -10.51 44.66 -4.77
C ALA A 499 -11.49 43.84 -3.92
N SER A 500 -11.15 42.58 -3.62
CA SER A 500 -11.94 41.66 -2.80
C SER A 500 -11.35 41.50 -1.39
N GLY A 501 -10.46 42.40 -0.96
CA GLY A 501 -9.92 42.46 0.40
C GLY A 501 -8.80 41.46 0.71
N GLN A 502 -8.30 40.73 -0.28
CA GLN A 502 -7.18 39.80 -0.13
C GLN A 502 -5.86 40.54 -0.32
N LYS A 503 -4.77 40.02 0.26
CA LYS A 503 -3.43 40.63 0.15
C LYS A 503 -2.43 39.68 -0.48
N VAL A 504 -1.73 40.13 -1.52
CA VAL A 504 -0.53 39.43 -2.01
C VAL A 504 0.59 39.64 -1.00
N ALA A 505 0.93 38.61 -0.24
CA ALA A 505 1.95 38.65 0.81
C ALA A 505 3.36 38.55 0.24
N VAL A 506 3.56 37.63 -0.72
CA VAL A 506 4.85 37.39 -1.39
C VAL A 506 4.61 37.07 -2.86
N THR A 507 5.44 37.62 -3.73
CA THR A 507 5.50 37.29 -5.16
C THR A 507 6.83 36.62 -5.45
N ILE A 508 6.77 35.36 -5.91
CA ILE A 508 7.95 34.56 -6.25
C ILE A 508 8.03 34.44 -7.76
N ALA A 509 8.89 35.25 -8.37
CA ALA A 509 9.16 35.21 -9.82
C ALA A 509 9.98 33.96 -10.16
N LEU A 510 9.44 33.10 -11.02
CA LEU A 510 10.10 31.87 -11.43
C LEU A 510 10.97 32.12 -12.66
N GLN A 511 12.10 31.43 -12.73
CA GLN A 511 13.01 31.54 -13.86
C GLN A 511 12.34 31.01 -15.13
N ASN A 512 12.58 31.73 -16.23
CA ASN A 512 12.06 31.35 -17.54
C ASN A 512 12.63 30.00 -17.96
N LEU A 513 11.75 29.10 -18.40
CA LEU A 513 12.18 27.83 -18.94
C LEU A 513 12.91 28.02 -20.28
N PRO A 514 13.93 27.19 -20.55
CA PRO A 514 14.63 27.23 -21.82
C PRO A 514 13.71 26.79 -22.98
N PRO A 515 14.10 27.01 -24.25
CA PRO A 515 13.35 26.51 -25.40
C PRO A 515 13.11 25.00 -25.34
N LYS A 516 12.09 24.50 -26.04
CA LYS A 516 11.61 23.10 -25.97
C LYS A 516 12.69 22.01 -26.18
N HIS A 517 13.80 22.33 -26.83
CA HIS A 517 14.88 21.39 -27.13
C HIS A 517 16.02 21.41 -26.12
N GLU A 518 15.97 22.30 -25.14
CA GLU A 518 16.98 22.44 -24.09
C GLU A 518 16.43 21.98 -22.73
N PRO A 519 17.21 21.23 -21.95
CA PRO A 519 16.77 20.77 -20.64
C PRO A 519 16.70 21.92 -19.64
N MET A 520 15.67 21.92 -18.79
CA MET A 520 15.63 22.77 -17.60
C MET A 520 16.73 22.36 -16.63
N ARG A 521 17.46 23.34 -16.09
CA ARG A 521 18.49 23.12 -15.08
C ARG A 521 18.11 23.80 -13.78
N GLU A 522 18.38 23.14 -12.67
CA GLU A 522 18.31 23.77 -11.35
C GLU A 522 19.59 24.61 -11.08
N PRO A 523 19.59 25.48 -10.05
CA PRO A 523 20.69 26.42 -9.79
C PRO A 523 22.11 25.84 -9.65
N PHE A 524 22.29 24.59 -9.19
CA PHE A 524 23.60 23.91 -9.16
C PHE A 524 24.05 23.38 -10.54
N GLY A 525 23.20 23.52 -11.56
CA GLY A 525 23.49 23.21 -12.95
C GLY A 525 23.00 21.83 -13.43
N PHE A 526 22.36 21.05 -12.58
CA PHE A 526 21.85 19.72 -12.93
C PHE A 526 20.55 19.80 -13.74
N VAL A 527 20.39 18.90 -14.70
CA VAL A 527 19.13 18.76 -15.44
C VAL A 527 18.05 18.21 -14.51
N ASP A 528 16.93 18.91 -14.39
CA ASP A 528 15.79 18.51 -13.57
C ASP A 528 14.54 18.21 -14.42
N GLY A 529 13.55 17.55 -13.81
CA GLY A 529 12.30 17.13 -14.44
C GLY A 529 12.39 15.82 -15.23
N ILE A 530 13.51 15.07 -15.11
CA ILE A 530 13.75 13.82 -15.84
C ILE A 530 12.85 12.68 -15.34
N SER A 531 12.90 12.39 -14.03
CA SER A 531 12.22 11.23 -13.44
C SER A 531 10.92 11.66 -12.76
N GLN A 532 9.80 11.30 -13.39
CA GLN A 532 8.45 11.58 -12.89
C GLN A 532 7.60 10.30 -12.93
N PRO A 533 6.67 10.12 -11.98
CA PRO A 533 5.64 9.09 -12.12
C PRO A 533 4.74 9.39 -13.33
N LEU A 534 4.31 8.34 -14.03
CA LEU A 534 3.41 8.39 -15.17
C LEU A 534 2.05 7.83 -14.73
N LEU A 535 1.09 8.72 -14.50
CA LEU A 535 -0.24 8.34 -14.03
C LEU A 535 -0.98 7.54 -15.10
N ARG A 536 -1.42 6.31 -14.78
CA ARG A 536 -1.91 5.27 -15.72
C ARG A 536 -2.85 5.78 -16.82
N ASP A 537 -3.86 6.57 -16.47
CA ASP A 537 -4.91 7.03 -17.42
C ASP A 537 -4.62 8.38 -18.11
N THR A 538 -3.52 9.04 -17.75
CA THR A 538 -3.09 10.26 -18.43
C THR A 538 -2.51 9.93 -19.81
N PRO A 539 -2.43 10.91 -20.75
CA PRO A 539 -1.79 10.67 -22.05
C PRO A 539 -0.36 10.13 -21.94
N ARG A 540 0.39 10.55 -20.91
CA ARG A 540 1.76 10.07 -20.67
C ARG A 540 1.80 8.65 -20.09
N GLY A 541 0.87 8.30 -19.20
CA GLY A 541 0.76 6.94 -18.66
C GLY A 541 0.34 5.91 -19.71
N ARG A 542 -0.65 6.24 -20.55
CA ARG A 542 -1.10 5.37 -21.65
C ARG A 542 -0.03 5.09 -22.70
N SER A 543 0.90 6.03 -22.88
CA SER A 543 2.04 5.89 -23.78
C SER A 543 3.33 5.47 -23.08
N ALA A 544 3.26 5.07 -21.80
CA ALA A 544 4.43 4.64 -21.05
C ALA A 544 5.01 3.37 -21.68
N ARG A 545 6.30 3.43 -22.05
CA ARG A 545 7.03 2.28 -22.61
C ARG A 545 7.48 1.29 -21.55
N ASN A 546 7.61 1.76 -20.31
CA ASN A 546 8.09 0.98 -19.18
C ASN A 546 7.17 1.14 -17.98
N ALA A 547 6.70 0.01 -17.44
CA ALA A 547 5.78 -0.06 -16.31
C ALA A 547 6.39 0.45 -14.99
N ILE A 548 7.73 0.48 -14.85
CA ILE A 548 8.39 0.95 -13.60
C ILE A 548 8.11 2.42 -13.27
N HIS A 549 7.64 3.20 -14.26
CA HIS A 549 7.28 4.59 -14.07
C HIS A 549 5.77 4.78 -13.86
N VAL A 550 4.96 3.75 -14.11
CA VAL A 550 3.51 3.86 -14.05
C VAL A 550 3.03 3.75 -12.60
N ALA A 551 2.16 4.66 -12.22
CA ALA A 551 1.49 4.66 -10.92
C ALA A 551 -0.03 4.82 -11.12
N GLU A 552 -0.81 4.23 -10.22
CA GLU A 552 -2.26 4.41 -10.19
C GLU A 552 -2.63 5.86 -9.83
N LEU A 553 -3.83 6.26 -10.24
CA LEU A 553 -4.31 7.64 -10.07
C LEU A 553 -4.43 8.03 -8.59
N GLY A 554 -4.85 7.11 -7.73
CA GLY A 554 -5.01 7.33 -6.29
C GLY A 554 -3.72 7.60 -5.54
N GLU A 555 -2.54 7.45 -6.16
CA GLU A 555 -1.30 7.94 -5.56
C GLU A 555 -1.17 9.48 -5.67
N PHE A 556 -1.97 10.14 -6.51
CA PHE A 556 -1.84 11.57 -6.78
C PHE A 556 -3.16 12.34 -6.77
N VAL A 557 -4.29 11.70 -7.07
CA VAL A 557 -5.61 12.32 -7.20
C VAL A 557 -6.59 11.58 -6.31
N LEU A 558 -7.24 12.30 -5.40
CA LEU A 558 -8.24 11.72 -4.50
C LEU A 558 -9.50 11.29 -5.28
N GLY A 559 -10.22 10.30 -4.76
CA GLY A 559 -11.38 9.71 -5.43
C GLY A 559 -11.02 8.63 -6.46
N TYR A 560 -9.77 8.16 -6.48
CA TYR A 560 -9.28 7.08 -7.33
C TYR A 560 -8.51 6.04 -6.50
N PRO A 561 -8.44 4.78 -6.97
CA PRO A 561 -7.67 3.74 -6.29
C PRO A 561 -6.15 3.98 -6.41
N ASP A 562 -5.44 3.70 -5.33
CA ASP A 562 -3.97 3.70 -5.22
C ASP A 562 -3.36 2.42 -5.81
N ASN A 563 -2.03 2.25 -5.74
CA ASN A 563 -1.35 1.06 -6.29
C ASN A 563 -1.78 -0.26 -5.61
N SER A 564 -2.44 -0.20 -4.45
CA SER A 564 -2.96 -1.35 -3.71
C SER A 564 -4.46 -1.57 -3.91
N GLY A 565 -5.12 -0.74 -4.73
CA GLY A 565 -6.55 -0.82 -5.01
C GLY A 565 -7.44 -0.12 -3.98
N TYR A 566 -6.86 0.57 -2.99
CA TYR A 566 -7.59 1.32 -1.96
C TYR A 566 -7.75 2.78 -2.32
N TYR A 567 -8.76 3.45 -1.78
CA TYR A 567 -8.96 4.88 -1.98
C TYR A 567 -8.27 5.65 -0.85
N PRO A 568 -7.43 6.66 -1.15
CA PRO A 568 -6.88 7.53 -0.13
C PRO A 568 -7.99 8.25 0.63
N SER A 569 -7.75 8.56 1.91
CA SER A 569 -8.67 9.35 2.71
C SER A 569 -8.97 10.68 2.04
N THR A 570 -10.25 11.02 1.94
CA THR A 570 -10.73 12.24 1.30
C THR A 570 -11.45 13.14 2.32
N PRO A 571 -11.20 14.46 2.34
CA PRO A 571 -11.98 15.38 3.15
C PRO A 571 -13.44 15.42 2.67
N THR A 572 -14.35 15.67 3.59
CA THR A 572 -15.79 15.71 3.32
C THR A 572 -16.43 16.94 3.93
N VAL A 573 -17.61 17.32 3.45
CA VAL A 573 -18.43 18.40 4.02
C VAL A 573 -19.85 17.92 4.28
N ALA A 574 -20.58 18.58 5.18
CA ALA A 574 -22.01 18.31 5.32
C ALA A 574 -22.77 18.68 4.03
N ALA A 575 -23.70 17.83 3.58
CA ALA A 575 -24.49 18.00 2.37
C ALA A 575 -25.40 19.23 2.44
N GLY A 576 -25.79 19.66 3.64
CA GLY A 576 -26.52 20.92 3.84
C GLY A 576 -25.72 22.17 3.46
N LEU A 577 -24.38 22.07 3.38
CA LEU A 577 -23.53 23.16 2.88
C LEU A 577 -23.47 23.20 1.35
N ASP A 578 -23.89 22.13 0.66
CA ASP A 578 -23.87 22.03 -0.81
C ASP A 578 -25.31 21.90 -1.36
N PRO A 579 -26.17 22.93 -1.19
CA PRO A 579 -27.56 22.89 -1.65
C PRO A 579 -27.68 22.83 -3.18
N HIS A 580 -26.61 23.19 -3.89
CA HIS A 580 -26.53 23.17 -5.35
C HIS A 580 -25.97 21.85 -5.90
N HIS A 581 -25.58 20.91 -5.01
CA HIS A 581 -25.08 19.58 -5.36
C HIS A 581 -23.88 19.61 -6.31
N PHE A 582 -22.93 20.52 -6.06
CA PHE A 582 -21.69 20.57 -6.82
C PHE A 582 -20.79 19.36 -6.56
N LEU A 583 -20.82 18.83 -5.34
CA LEU A 583 -19.92 17.78 -4.88
C LEU A 583 -20.56 16.39 -5.01
N ALA A 584 -19.71 15.38 -5.23
CA ALA A 584 -20.13 13.99 -5.23
C ALA A 584 -20.59 13.55 -3.82
N GLU A 585 -21.47 12.54 -3.75
CA GLU A 585 -21.80 11.89 -2.48
C GLU A 585 -20.60 11.13 -1.94
N PHE A 586 -20.31 11.26 -0.64
CA PHE A 586 -19.27 10.47 0.00
C PHE A 586 -19.78 9.07 0.30
N VAL A 587 -19.04 8.05 -0.14
CA VAL A 587 -19.35 6.63 0.10
C VAL A 587 -18.20 6.02 0.91
N PRO A 588 -18.39 5.72 2.21
CA PRO A 588 -17.32 5.25 3.10
C PRO A 588 -16.75 3.87 2.72
N GLU A 589 -17.53 3.04 2.03
CA GLU A 589 -17.20 1.65 1.73
C GLU A 589 -17.48 1.34 0.25
N LEU A 590 -16.41 1.01 -0.48
CA LEU A 590 -16.33 0.41 -1.84
C LEU A 590 -16.18 1.33 -3.07
N PRO A 591 -15.41 0.86 -4.09
CA PRO A 591 -15.47 1.40 -5.44
C PRO A 591 -16.86 1.13 -6.02
N ALA A 592 -17.63 2.18 -6.27
CA ALA A 592 -18.98 2.06 -6.78
C ALA A 592 -18.98 1.32 -8.14
N GLN A 593 -19.59 0.13 -8.19
CA GLN A 593 -19.66 -0.70 -9.39
C GLN A 593 -20.59 -0.15 -10.49
N ARG A 594 -21.35 0.90 -10.17
CA ARG A 594 -22.27 1.64 -11.03
C ARG A 594 -22.42 3.07 -10.48
N PRO A 595 -22.90 4.04 -11.28
CA PRO A 595 -23.37 5.32 -10.73
C PRO A 595 -24.41 5.05 -9.63
N VAL A 596 -24.12 5.46 -8.41
CA VAL A 596 -25.07 5.42 -7.29
C VAL A 596 -25.94 6.66 -7.44
N PHE A 597 -27.18 6.49 -7.90
CA PHE A 597 -28.17 7.56 -7.89
C PHE A 597 -28.80 7.58 -6.49
N GLY A 598 -28.61 8.71 -5.79
CA GLY A 598 -28.77 8.82 -4.33
C GLY A 598 -30.03 8.17 -3.77
N THR A 599 -29.83 7.26 -2.81
CA THR A 599 -30.87 6.79 -1.89
C THR A 599 -30.70 7.46 -0.53
N GLY A 600 -30.35 8.76 -0.50
CA GLY A 600 -30.44 9.64 0.68
C GLY A 600 -29.93 9.05 2.01
N GLY A 601 -28.87 8.23 1.98
CA GLY A 601 -28.53 7.30 3.07
C GLY A 601 -27.07 7.33 3.54
N SER A 602 -26.18 8.11 2.92
CA SER A 602 -24.97 8.55 3.63
C SER A 602 -25.39 9.47 4.79
N ASP A 603 -24.53 9.76 5.76
CA ASP A 603 -24.75 10.71 6.88
C ASP A 603 -25.06 12.15 6.43
N GLY A 604 -25.44 12.35 5.16
CA GLY A 604 -25.60 13.60 4.47
C GLY A 604 -24.25 14.27 4.31
N ARG A 605 -23.21 13.57 3.83
CA ARG A 605 -21.88 14.16 3.56
C ARG A 605 -21.50 14.10 2.08
N ARG A 606 -20.73 15.08 1.63
CA ARG A 606 -20.21 15.21 0.27
C ARG A 606 -18.70 15.08 0.26
N ASP A 607 -18.17 14.46 -0.79
CA ASP A 607 -16.74 14.30 -1.00
C ASP A 607 -16.14 15.63 -1.52
N LEU A 608 -15.44 16.34 -0.63
CA LEU A 608 -14.79 17.60 -0.95
C LEU A 608 -13.48 17.38 -1.71
N GLY A 609 -12.83 16.25 -1.46
CA GLY A 609 -11.48 15.97 -1.94
C GLY A 609 -11.42 15.34 -3.32
N CYS A 610 -12.48 14.65 -3.77
CA CYS A 610 -12.55 13.97 -5.07
C CYS A 610 -12.02 14.86 -6.22
N ASN A 611 -11.21 14.28 -7.11
CA ASN A 611 -10.50 14.95 -8.21
C ASN A 611 -9.47 16.02 -7.82
N GLY A 612 -9.30 16.31 -6.52
CA GLY A 612 -8.26 17.18 -5.99
C GLY A 612 -6.97 16.44 -5.63
N THR A 613 -5.96 17.20 -5.24
CA THR A 613 -4.62 16.70 -4.87
C THR A 613 -3.99 17.60 -3.81
N TYR A 614 -3.14 17.04 -2.94
CA TYR A 614 -2.32 17.86 -2.04
C TYR A 614 -1.10 18.39 -2.77
N LEU A 615 -0.80 19.65 -2.55
CA LEU A 615 0.38 20.36 -3.02
C LEU A 615 1.28 20.67 -1.83
N VAL A 616 2.49 20.13 -1.86
CA VAL A 616 3.58 20.54 -0.98
C VAL A 616 4.42 21.56 -1.70
N ILE A 617 4.73 22.68 -1.03
CA ILE A 617 5.60 23.72 -1.57
C ILE A 617 6.69 24.09 -0.58
N ARG A 618 7.91 24.28 -1.08
CA ARG A 618 9.07 24.73 -0.31
C ARG A 618 9.91 25.67 -1.15
N GLN A 619 10.16 26.88 -0.65
CA GLN A 619 11.12 27.81 -1.24
C GLN A 619 12.51 27.46 -0.73
N LEU A 620 13.32 26.84 -1.59
CA LEU A 620 14.65 26.34 -1.27
C LEU A 620 15.71 27.26 -1.89
N GLU A 621 16.34 28.10 -1.08
CA GLU A 621 17.50 28.91 -1.47
C GLU A 621 18.73 28.00 -1.61
N GLN A 622 19.55 28.24 -2.63
CA GLN A 622 20.70 27.40 -2.99
C GLN A 622 21.98 28.23 -3.05
N ASP A 623 22.97 27.89 -2.22
CA ASP A 623 24.30 28.50 -2.21
C ASP A 623 25.18 27.92 -3.34
N VAL A 624 24.97 28.43 -4.54
CA VAL A 624 25.69 27.98 -5.75
C VAL A 624 27.19 28.25 -5.63
N VAL A 625 27.59 29.38 -5.04
CA VAL A 625 29.01 29.75 -4.92
C VAL A 625 29.69 28.80 -3.93
N GLY A 626 29.10 28.60 -2.75
CA GLY A 626 29.63 27.67 -1.75
C GLY A 626 29.71 26.24 -2.27
N PHE A 627 28.74 25.79 -3.08
CA PHE A 627 28.77 24.48 -3.72
C PHE A 627 29.96 24.33 -4.67
N GLU A 628 30.19 25.31 -5.55
CA GLU A 628 31.30 25.27 -6.52
C GLU A 628 32.69 25.36 -5.86
N ASP A 629 32.82 26.20 -4.83
CA ASP A 629 34.05 26.33 -4.05
C ASP A 629 34.35 25.04 -3.27
N TRP A 630 33.33 24.36 -2.75
CA TRP A 630 33.50 23.09 -2.07
C TRP A 630 33.90 21.98 -3.05
N LEU A 631 33.24 21.89 -4.21
CA LEU A 631 33.57 20.91 -5.25
C LEU A 631 35.03 21.05 -5.72
N THR A 632 35.48 22.29 -5.94
CA THR A 632 36.86 22.58 -6.36
C THR A 632 37.87 22.12 -5.30
N ARG A 633 37.67 22.53 -4.03
CA ARG A 633 38.56 22.14 -2.92
C ARG A 633 38.59 20.63 -2.70
N THR A 634 37.45 19.95 -2.86
CA THR A 634 37.34 18.51 -2.67
C THR A 634 38.00 17.74 -3.81
N ALA A 635 37.89 18.22 -5.05
CA ALA A 635 38.58 17.63 -6.19
C ALA A 635 40.11 17.75 -6.07
N ASP A 636 40.62 18.91 -5.61
CA ASP A 636 42.04 19.14 -5.42
C ASP A 636 42.64 18.27 -4.30
N LYS A 637 41.85 18.00 -3.24
CA LYS A 637 42.23 17.18 -2.09
C LYS A 637 41.72 15.74 -2.15
N ALA A 638 41.26 15.30 -3.32
CA ALA A 638 40.66 13.98 -3.47
C ALA A 638 41.62 12.85 -3.08
N ASP A 639 41.05 11.75 -2.57
CA ASP A 639 41.79 10.54 -2.24
C ASP A 639 42.64 10.03 -3.43
N PRO A 640 43.87 9.51 -3.20
CA PRO A 640 44.73 8.99 -4.25
C PRO A 640 44.06 7.97 -5.18
N LEU A 641 43.11 7.16 -4.69
CA LEU A 641 42.33 6.23 -5.50
C LEU A 641 41.45 6.95 -6.52
N LEU A 642 40.81 8.05 -6.12
CA LEU A 642 39.99 8.86 -7.03
C LEU A 642 40.86 9.66 -8.01
N VAL A 643 42.03 10.13 -7.56
CA VAL A 643 43.03 10.81 -8.43
C VAL A 643 43.56 9.85 -9.51
N ALA A 644 43.85 8.61 -9.14
CA ALA A 644 44.31 7.59 -10.08
C ALA A 644 43.24 7.24 -11.12
N GLN A 645 41.96 7.23 -10.73
CA GLN A 645 40.84 6.96 -11.64
C GLN A 645 40.56 8.12 -12.61
N VAL A 646 40.66 9.36 -12.14
CA VAL A 646 40.40 10.56 -12.95
C VAL A 646 41.52 11.59 -12.68
N PRO A 647 42.58 11.63 -13.50
CA PRO A 647 43.72 12.52 -13.22
C PRO A 647 43.40 14.02 -13.32
N ASP A 648 42.57 14.42 -14.29
CA ASP A 648 42.21 15.83 -14.50
C ASP A 648 41.36 16.35 -13.32
N PRO A 649 41.80 17.38 -12.58
CA PRO A 649 41.01 18.01 -11.51
C PRO A 649 39.61 18.47 -11.97
N LYS A 650 39.45 18.92 -13.22
CA LYS A 650 38.16 19.39 -13.74
C LYS A 650 37.17 18.24 -13.91
N ASP A 651 37.61 17.13 -14.48
CA ASP A 651 36.78 15.94 -14.65
C ASP A 651 36.45 15.30 -13.30
N ARG A 652 37.39 15.33 -12.34
CA ARG A 652 37.12 14.94 -10.94
C ARG A 652 36.05 15.77 -10.29
N ARG A 653 36.11 17.10 -10.46
CA ARG A 653 35.10 18.02 -9.93
C ARG A 653 33.71 17.67 -10.45
N GLU A 654 33.57 17.42 -11.76
CA GLU A 654 32.29 17.04 -12.35
C GLU A 654 31.84 15.63 -11.94
N LEU A 655 32.75 14.66 -11.78
CA LEU A 655 32.42 13.34 -11.26
C LEU A 655 31.92 13.41 -9.83
N ILE A 656 32.56 14.19 -8.95
CA ILE A 656 32.12 14.37 -7.55
C ILE A 656 30.71 14.98 -7.53
N ALA A 657 30.47 16.04 -8.31
CA ALA A 657 29.14 16.63 -8.45
C ALA A 657 28.11 15.59 -8.91
N ALA A 658 28.45 14.79 -9.94
CA ALA A 658 27.58 13.73 -10.43
C ALA A 658 27.32 12.65 -9.36
N LYS A 659 28.32 12.30 -8.54
CA LYS A 659 28.23 11.30 -7.46
C LYS A 659 27.28 11.76 -6.35
N LEU A 660 27.31 13.05 -5.98
CA LEU A 660 26.36 13.62 -5.01
C LEU A 660 24.91 13.53 -5.50
N MET A 661 24.66 13.82 -6.78
CA MET A 661 23.30 13.86 -7.31
C MET A 661 22.81 12.51 -7.85
N GLY A 662 23.70 11.65 -8.33
CA GLY A 662 23.43 10.42 -9.07
C GLY A 662 23.20 10.62 -10.58
N ARG A 663 23.43 11.83 -11.10
CA ARG A 663 23.33 12.19 -12.52
C ARG A 663 24.38 13.21 -12.92
N TRP A 664 24.83 13.16 -14.16
CA TRP A 664 25.74 14.17 -14.72
C TRP A 664 25.06 15.52 -14.89
N ARG A 665 25.79 16.60 -14.53
CA ARG A 665 25.33 17.96 -14.81
C ARG A 665 25.17 18.19 -16.30
N SER A 666 26.16 17.84 -17.10
CA SER A 666 26.25 18.18 -18.53
C SER A 666 25.01 17.77 -19.34
N ASP A 667 24.55 16.53 -19.23
CA ASP A 667 23.47 15.98 -20.07
C ASP A 667 22.31 15.35 -19.27
N GLY A 668 22.41 15.24 -17.94
CA GLY A 668 21.43 14.60 -17.08
C GLY A 668 21.51 13.06 -17.07
N SER A 669 22.46 12.45 -17.76
CA SER A 669 22.61 11.00 -17.81
C SER A 669 22.85 10.40 -16.42
N SER A 670 22.27 9.23 -16.16
CA SER A 670 22.33 8.58 -14.85
C SER A 670 23.69 7.96 -14.60
N LEU A 671 24.20 8.08 -13.38
CA LEU A 671 25.43 7.39 -13.00
C LEU A 671 25.27 5.87 -13.05
N THR A 672 24.06 5.35 -12.84
CA THR A 672 23.79 3.90 -12.89
C THR A 672 24.14 3.30 -14.26
N ARG A 673 23.91 4.02 -15.36
CA ARG A 673 24.21 3.55 -16.72
C ARG A 673 25.46 4.19 -17.33
N HIS A 674 25.81 5.39 -16.89
CA HIS A 674 26.92 6.17 -17.40
C HIS A 674 27.86 6.54 -16.24
N PRO A 675 28.53 5.57 -15.59
CA PRO A 675 29.39 5.84 -14.42
C PRO A 675 30.61 6.69 -14.77
N HIS A 676 31.18 6.50 -15.97
CA HIS A 676 32.28 7.28 -16.53
C HIS A 676 32.44 6.93 -18.02
N PRO A 677 32.45 7.87 -18.98
CA PRO A 677 32.03 9.30 -18.94
C PRO A 677 30.47 9.48 -19.01
N PRO A 678 29.94 10.73 -19.00
CA PRO A 678 28.53 10.99 -19.36
C PRO A 678 28.14 10.43 -20.73
N SER A 679 26.85 10.41 -21.05
CA SER A 679 26.40 9.84 -22.33
C SER A 679 26.90 10.65 -23.53
N ASN A 680 27.46 9.97 -24.54
CA ASN A 680 27.87 10.60 -25.80
C ASN A 680 26.71 10.77 -26.81
N ARG A 681 25.45 10.53 -26.39
CA ARG A 681 24.29 10.52 -27.29
C ARG A 681 23.61 11.89 -27.33
N HIS A 682 24.15 12.80 -28.13
CA HIS A 682 23.49 14.07 -28.42
C HIS A 682 22.08 13.84 -29.00
N GLY A 683 21.07 14.49 -28.42
CA GLY A 683 19.69 14.50 -28.93
C GLY A 683 18.74 13.40 -28.44
N ARG A 684 19.21 12.40 -27.67
CA ARG A 684 18.31 11.53 -26.88
C ARG A 684 18.27 12.07 -25.45
N GLY A 685 17.07 12.32 -24.92
CA GLY A 685 16.92 12.85 -23.55
C GLY A 685 17.56 11.95 -22.49
N ALA A 686 17.82 12.50 -21.30
CA ALA A 686 18.44 11.78 -20.19
C ALA A 686 17.74 10.45 -19.89
N ASP A 687 18.54 9.40 -19.64
CA ASP A 687 18.03 8.08 -19.38
C ASP A 687 17.30 8.00 -18.03
N ASN A 688 16.21 7.24 -18.01
CA ASN A 688 15.44 7.02 -16.79
C ASN A 688 14.92 5.59 -16.63
N GLU A 689 15.00 4.76 -17.67
CA GLU A 689 14.48 3.39 -17.67
C GLU A 689 15.45 2.39 -17.00
N PHE A 690 15.99 2.70 -15.83
CA PHE A 690 16.97 1.89 -15.12
C PHE A 690 16.51 1.43 -13.73
N LEU A 691 17.18 0.44 -13.15
CA LEU A 691 16.95 -0.03 -11.78
C LEU A 691 18.26 0.01 -11.00
N HIS A 692 18.20 0.49 -9.75
CA HIS A 692 19.40 0.68 -8.92
C HIS A 692 19.88 -0.65 -8.34
N GLY A 693 18.96 -1.51 -7.90
CA GLY A 693 19.28 -2.82 -7.34
C GLY A 693 19.78 -3.76 -8.43
N GLU A 694 19.07 -3.85 -9.55
CA GLU A 694 19.42 -4.73 -10.67
C GLU A 694 20.73 -4.31 -11.37
N GLU A 695 20.91 -3.02 -11.68
CA GLU A 695 22.04 -2.58 -12.50
C GLU A 695 23.26 -2.11 -11.69
N ASP A 696 23.09 -1.78 -10.39
CA ASP A 696 24.13 -1.21 -9.53
C ASP A 696 23.90 -1.51 -8.04
N SER A 697 23.67 -2.78 -7.70
CA SER A 697 23.40 -3.26 -6.33
C SER A 697 24.42 -2.80 -5.30
N GLN A 698 25.70 -2.73 -5.67
CA GLN A 698 26.81 -2.36 -4.79
C GLN A 698 27.05 -0.84 -4.67
N GLY A 699 26.33 -0.02 -5.45
CA GLY A 699 26.52 1.44 -5.44
C GLY A 699 27.86 1.93 -5.99
N LEU A 700 28.60 1.08 -6.71
CA LEU A 700 29.89 1.43 -7.32
C LEU A 700 29.73 2.51 -8.41
N ARG A 701 28.57 2.54 -9.07
CA ARG A 701 28.26 3.51 -10.12
C ARG A 701 27.57 4.75 -9.55
N CYS A 702 26.39 4.58 -8.96
CA CYS A 702 25.60 5.61 -8.30
C CYS A 702 25.63 5.34 -6.79
N PRO A 703 26.35 6.14 -5.97
CA PRO A 703 26.47 5.89 -4.54
C PRO A 703 25.12 5.79 -3.83
N PHE A 704 25.05 4.99 -2.77
CA PHE A 704 23.84 4.88 -1.93
C PHE A 704 23.41 6.24 -1.36
N GLY A 705 24.37 7.12 -1.11
CA GLY A 705 24.15 8.48 -0.61
C GLY A 705 23.56 9.43 -1.65
N ALA A 706 23.63 9.09 -2.94
CA ALA A 706 23.30 10.00 -4.03
C ALA A 706 21.83 10.45 -3.99
N HIS A 707 21.59 11.72 -4.29
CA HIS A 707 20.28 12.35 -4.11
C HIS A 707 19.14 11.60 -4.80
N ILE A 708 19.29 11.25 -6.09
CA ILE A 708 18.22 10.54 -6.81
C ILE A 708 18.00 9.10 -6.29
N ARG A 709 19.04 8.46 -5.74
CA ARG A 709 18.97 7.08 -5.24
C ARG A 709 18.30 7.03 -3.88
N ARG A 710 18.50 8.05 -3.03
CA ARG A 710 17.71 8.21 -1.80
C ARG A 710 16.28 8.64 -2.11
N ALA A 711 16.08 9.69 -2.92
CA ALA A 711 14.74 10.21 -3.21
C ALA A 711 13.81 9.20 -3.91
N ASN A 712 14.38 8.30 -4.73
CA ASN A 712 13.67 7.19 -5.33
C ASN A 712 14.60 5.96 -5.40
N PRO A 713 14.59 5.10 -4.36
CA PRO A 713 15.47 3.93 -4.28
C PRO A 713 15.16 2.86 -5.32
N ARG A 714 14.02 2.98 -6.02
CA ARG A 714 13.51 2.01 -6.98
C ARG A 714 13.41 0.62 -6.33
N ASP A 715 14.16 -0.33 -6.83
CA ASP A 715 14.23 -1.72 -6.42
C ASP A 715 15.34 -1.99 -5.38
N SER A 716 16.12 -0.98 -4.99
CA SER A 716 17.38 -1.20 -4.24
C SER A 716 17.23 -1.32 -2.71
N LEU A 717 16.04 -1.10 -2.14
CA LEU A 717 15.86 -1.19 -0.68
C LEU A 717 15.86 -2.63 -0.16
N ASP A 718 15.33 -3.56 -0.94
CA ASP A 718 15.34 -4.98 -0.61
C ASP A 718 15.88 -5.75 -1.83
N PRO A 719 17.20 -5.98 -1.89
CA PRO A 719 17.81 -6.74 -2.97
C PRO A 719 17.30 -8.20 -3.07
N GLU A 720 16.72 -8.75 -2.00
CA GLU A 720 16.11 -10.08 -2.02
C GLU A 720 14.71 -10.05 -2.65
N HIS A 721 14.03 -8.90 -2.59
CA HIS A 721 12.70 -8.67 -3.16
C HIS A 721 12.59 -7.37 -3.98
N PRO A 722 13.39 -7.15 -5.05
CA PRO A 722 13.34 -5.94 -5.89
C PRO A 722 11.96 -5.46 -6.40
N GLN A 723 10.98 -6.33 -6.62
CA GLN A 723 9.63 -6.04 -7.13
C GLN A 723 8.74 -5.61 -5.97
N ALA A 724 8.88 -6.23 -4.81
CA ALA A 724 8.26 -5.74 -3.59
C ALA A 724 8.84 -4.38 -3.22
N ALA A 725 10.17 -4.22 -3.24
CA ALA A 725 10.85 -2.93 -3.03
C ALA A 725 10.41 -1.86 -4.04
N LEU A 726 10.31 -2.22 -5.32
CA LEU A 726 9.84 -1.31 -6.36
C LEU A 726 8.37 -0.95 -6.16
N SER A 727 7.52 -1.90 -5.76
CA SER A 727 6.11 -1.63 -5.44
C SER A 727 5.99 -0.67 -4.25
N ILE A 728 6.79 -0.87 -3.19
CA ILE A 728 6.85 0.01 -2.01
C ILE A 728 7.34 1.40 -2.44
N SER A 729 8.47 1.49 -3.13
CA SER A 729 8.99 2.76 -3.67
C SER A 729 7.96 3.49 -4.54
N ASN A 730 7.13 2.75 -5.31
CA ASN A 730 6.10 3.34 -6.15
C ASN A 730 4.92 3.94 -5.36
N ARG A 731 4.65 3.46 -4.13
CA ARG A 731 3.63 4.05 -3.23
C ARG A 731 4.08 5.36 -2.58
N HIS A 732 5.38 5.63 -2.55
CA HIS A 732 5.96 6.84 -1.97
C HIS A 732 6.21 7.95 -3.00
N ARG A 733 5.97 7.69 -4.29
CA ARG A 733 6.34 8.60 -5.39
C ARG A 733 5.63 9.94 -5.25
N ILE A 734 6.35 11.02 -5.57
CA ILE A 734 5.80 12.37 -5.70
C ILE A 734 5.84 12.83 -7.16
N LEU A 735 4.88 13.63 -7.59
CA LEU A 735 4.88 14.28 -8.91
C LEU A 735 5.41 15.70 -8.76
N ARG A 736 6.63 15.96 -9.23
CA ARG A 736 7.27 17.28 -9.05
C ARG A 736 6.90 18.23 -10.19
N VAL A 737 6.54 19.46 -9.84
CA VAL A 737 6.19 20.54 -10.77
C VAL A 737 6.98 21.83 -10.48
N SER A 738 8.12 21.67 -9.80
CA SER A 738 9.04 22.72 -9.38
C SER A 738 9.59 23.56 -10.53
N ARG A 739 10.00 24.80 -10.23
CA ARG A 739 10.83 25.63 -11.11
C ARG A 739 11.90 26.37 -10.31
N PRO A 740 13.06 26.67 -10.91
CA PRO A 740 14.03 27.59 -10.32
C PRO A 740 13.42 28.98 -10.14
N TYR A 741 13.94 29.75 -9.18
CA TYR A 741 13.65 31.17 -9.01
C TYR A 741 14.95 31.95 -8.84
N GLN A 742 14.88 33.24 -9.16
CA GLN A 742 15.96 34.17 -8.88
C GLN A 742 15.38 35.49 -8.39
N GLU A 743 15.82 35.92 -7.23
CA GLU A 743 15.44 37.22 -6.65
C GLU A 743 16.29 38.35 -7.25
N ASN A 744 15.78 39.58 -7.14
CA ASN A 744 16.50 40.79 -7.57
C ASN A 744 17.82 41.00 -6.81
N SER A 745 17.91 40.46 -5.58
CA SER A 745 19.14 40.43 -4.76
C SER A 745 20.25 39.56 -5.37
N GLY A 746 19.93 38.72 -6.36
CA GLY A 746 20.83 37.72 -6.91
C GLY A 746 20.72 36.35 -6.25
N THR A 747 19.94 36.22 -5.15
CA THR A 747 19.66 34.93 -4.51
C THR A 747 18.94 33.99 -5.48
N LYS A 748 19.45 32.77 -5.60
CA LYS A 748 18.90 31.73 -6.48
C LYS A 748 18.40 30.57 -5.65
N GLY A 749 17.44 29.86 -6.20
CA GLY A 749 16.91 28.67 -5.56
C GLY A 749 15.92 27.93 -6.43
N THR A 750 15.25 26.96 -5.82
CA THR A 750 14.17 26.21 -6.43
C THR A 750 12.92 26.38 -5.59
N LEU A 751 11.82 26.77 -6.24
CA LEU A 751 10.49 26.65 -5.65
C LEU A 751 10.05 25.20 -5.85
N PHE A 752 10.41 24.37 -4.87
CA PHE A 752 10.03 22.97 -4.86
C PHE A 752 8.51 22.87 -4.73
N MET A 753 7.88 22.16 -5.67
CA MET A 753 6.46 21.87 -5.64
C MET A 753 6.24 20.41 -6.00
N CYS A 754 5.47 19.69 -5.20
CA CYS A 754 5.07 18.32 -5.54
C CYS A 754 3.61 18.02 -5.19
N LEU A 755 3.02 17.15 -6.02
CA LEU A 755 1.65 16.67 -5.87
C LEU A 755 1.64 15.25 -5.31
N ASN A 756 0.66 14.97 -4.45
CA ASN A 756 0.49 13.71 -3.72
C ASN A 756 -0.97 13.56 -3.25
N ALA A 757 -1.43 12.32 -3.09
CA ALA A 757 -2.72 12.02 -2.47
C ALA A 757 -2.59 11.89 -0.93
N ASP A 758 -1.39 11.62 -0.44
CA ASP A 758 -1.08 11.38 0.98
C ASP A 758 0.28 11.99 1.34
N ILE A 759 0.26 13.14 2.05
CA ILE A 759 1.47 13.89 2.40
C ILE A 759 2.40 13.08 3.30
N GLU A 760 1.84 12.36 4.28
CA GLU A 760 2.58 11.56 5.27
C GLU A 760 3.25 10.38 4.59
N ARG A 761 2.52 9.63 3.76
CA ARG A 761 3.03 8.46 3.06
C ARG A 761 4.02 8.82 1.94
N GLN A 762 3.94 10.02 1.36
CA GLN A 762 4.74 10.38 0.18
C GLN A 762 5.83 11.40 0.50
N PHE A 763 5.47 12.68 0.64
CA PHE A 763 6.47 13.74 0.81
C PHE A 763 7.22 13.65 2.15
N GLU A 764 6.50 13.59 3.27
CA GLU A 764 7.13 13.50 4.59
C GLU A 764 7.94 12.22 4.72
N PHE A 765 7.41 11.09 4.23
CA PHE A 765 8.13 9.82 4.23
C PHE A 765 9.45 9.88 3.44
N ILE A 766 9.46 10.42 2.20
CA ILE A 766 10.71 10.56 1.44
C ILE A 766 11.69 11.46 2.21
N GLN A 767 11.22 12.60 2.70
CA GLN A 767 12.08 13.57 3.40
C GLN A 767 12.70 12.97 4.67
N GLN A 768 11.89 12.34 5.52
CA GLN A 768 12.29 11.76 6.79
C GLN A 768 13.08 10.45 6.61
N THR A 769 12.48 9.49 5.92
CA THR A 769 12.91 8.08 5.94
C THR A 769 13.98 7.79 4.90
N TYR A 770 14.03 8.53 3.80
CA TYR A 770 15.03 8.30 2.76
C TYR A 770 16.14 9.37 2.77
N LEU A 771 15.77 10.64 2.70
CA LEU A 771 16.75 11.71 2.57
C LEU A 771 17.48 11.98 3.89
N ARG A 772 16.75 12.04 5.00
CA ARG A 772 17.31 12.38 6.32
C ARG A 772 17.69 11.20 7.21
N ALA A 773 17.41 9.97 6.79
CA ALA A 773 17.81 8.80 7.56
C ALA A 773 19.35 8.66 7.58
N PRO A 774 19.99 8.68 8.76
CA PRO A 774 21.45 8.53 8.89
C PRO A 774 21.89 7.09 8.55
N SER A 775 20.99 6.13 8.76
CA SER A 775 21.16 4.75 8.31
C SER A 775 20.27 4.51 7.10
N PHE A 776 20.90 4.32 5.94
CA PHE A 776 20.19 4.08 4.68
C PHE A 776 20.97 3.07 3.83
N GLN A 777 20.36 1.92 3.56
CA GLN A 777 21.03 0.77 2.96
C GLN A 777 22.26 0.36 3.78
N ALA A 778 23.46 0.41 3.20
CA ALA A 778 24.72 0.08 3.86
C ALA A 778 25.44 1.29 4.47
N LEU A 779 24.82 2.47 4.47
CA LEU A 779 25.41 3.68 5.04
C LEU A 779 25.08 3.82 6.52
N GLU A 780 26.03 4.34 7.27
CA GLU A 780 25.90 4.70 8.69
C GLU A 780 26.34 6.16 8.87
N ASP A 781 25.61 6.91 9.71
CA ASP A 781 25.85 8.32 10.00
C ASP A 781 26.06 9.19 8.74
N GLU A 782 25.28 8.94 7.70
CA GLU A 782 25.33 9.69 6.44
C GLU A 782 23.91 10.00 5.97
N VAL A 783 23.68 11.24 5.53
CA VAL A 783 22.38 11.70 5.01
C VAL A 783 22.52 12.29 3.62
N ASP A 784 21.40 12.53 2.94
CA ASP A 784 21.36 13.10 1.59
C ASP A 784 22.18 14.39 1.45
N PRO A 785 23.03 14.52 0.42
CA PRO A 785 23.99 15.63 0.29
C PRO A 785 23.36 16.99 -0.06
N VAL A 786 22.08 17.02 -0.45
CA VAL A 786 21.36 18.24 -0.85
C VAL A 786 20.48 18.74 0.29
N VAL A 787 19.84 17.82 1.03
CA VAL A 787 18.95 18.18 2.12
C VAL A 787 19.75 18.73 3.32
N PRO A 788 19.25 19.80 3.99
CA PRO A 788 19.88 20.32 5.21
C PRO A 788 19.98 19.29 6.34
N SER A 789 21.11 19.29 7.05
CA SER A 789 21.35 18.37 8.18
C SER A 789 22.04 19.07 9.35
N LYS A 790 21.82 18.57 10.57
CA LYS A 790 22.47 19.06 11.80
C LYS A 790 23.83 18.42 12.09
N GLN A 791 24.27 17.47 11.26
CA GLN A 791 25.46 16.70 11.57
C GLN A 791 26.72 17.55 11.40
N ASN A 792 27.55 17.61 12.44
CA ASN A 792 28.88 18.21 12.37
C ASN A 792 29.80 17.30 11.55
N ASP A 793 30.63 17.90 10.68
CA ASP A 793 31.54 17.18 9.77
C ASP A 793 30.81 16.14 8.91
N ARG A 794 29.80 16.58 8.16
CA ARG A 794 29.04 15.71 7.25
C ARG A 794 29.98 15.04 6.25
N GLN A 795 29.76 13.76 6.07
CA GLN A 795 30.51 12.92 5.13
C GLN A 795 29.64 12.45 3.96
N PHE A 796 30.28 12.05 2.87
CA PHE A 796 29.63 11.40 1.74
C PHE A 796 30.50 10.26 1.20
N THR A 797 29.97 9.05 1.20
CA THR A 797 30.72 7.84 0.87
C THR A 797 30.54 7.49 -0.61
N VAL A 798 31.67 7.35 -1.32
CA VAL A 798 31.74 6.87 -2.70
C VAL A 798 32.31 5.45 -2.70
N PRO A 799 31.49 4.41 -2.95
CA PRO A 799 31.98 3.05 -3.06
C PRO A 799 32.92 2.89 -4.26
N THR A 800 34.08 2.25 -4.05
CA THR A 800 34.99 1.83 -5.12
C THR A 800 35.37 0.36 -4.96
N ARG A 801 35.98 -0.24 -5.99
CA ARG A 801 36.43 -1.64 -5.95
C ARG A 801 37.56 -1.87 -4.95
N ASP A 802 38.36 -0.85 -4.70
CA ASP A 802 39.56 -0.92 -3.85
C ASP A 802 39.29 -0.42 -2.42
N GLY A 803 38.03 -0.14 -2.10
CA GLY A 803 37.57 0.41 -0.81
C GLY A 803 36.76 1.71 -0.99
N PRO A 804 35.88 2.08 -0.04
CA PRO A 804 35.14 3.31 -0.13
C PRO A 804 36.05 4.54 0.02
N THR A 805 35.82 5.56 -0.80
CA THR A 805 36.40 6.90 -0.60
C THR A 805 35.37 7.76 0.12
N VAL A 806 35.76 8.45 1.18
CA VAL A 806 34.87 9.33 1.96
C VAL A 806 35.22 10.79 1.68
N LEU A 807 34.21 11.58 1.29
CA LEU A 807 34.32 13.03 1.14
C LEU A 807 33.89 13.68 2.45
N HIS A 808 34.80 14.37 3.12
CA HIS A 808 34.56 15.00 4.43
C HIS A 808 34.22 16.48 4.32
N GLY A 809 33.64 17.03 5.40
CA GLY A 809 33.36 18.46 5.52
C GLY A 809 32.35 18.98 4.50
N LEU A 810 31.30 18.22 4.19
CA LEU A 810 30.20 18.62 3.30
C LEU A 810 29.30 19.69 3.98
N PRO A 811 29.23 20.94 3.49
CA PRO A 811 28.34 21.97 4.01
C PRO A 811 26.88 21.73 3.62
N ASP A 812 25.95 22.38 4.32
CA ASP A 812 24.58 22.54 3.80
C ASP A 812 24.56 23.63 2.74
N PHE A 813 24.20 23.28 1.51
CA PHE A 813 24.08 24.24 0.41
C PHE A 813 22.65 24.74 0.19
N VAL A 814 21.68 24.19 0.91
CA VAL A 814 20.25 24.51 0.75
C VAL A 814 19.71 25.14 2.02
N ARG A 815 18.88 26.16 1.87
CA ARG A 815 18.22 26.89 2.96
C ARG A 815 16.72 26.97 2.70
N VAL A 816 15.93 26.69 3.72
CA VAL A 816 14.46 26.73 3.63
C VAL A 816 14.00 28.13 3.99
N ARG A 817 13.34 28.78 3.03
CA ARG A 817 12.88 30.17 3.16
C ARG A 817 11.39 30.30 3.38
N GLY A 818 10.62 29.29 3.05
CA GLY A 818 9.18 29.30 3.25
C GLY A 818 8.57 28.03 2.68
N GLY A 819 7.33 27.75 3.06
CA GLY A 819 6.65 26.55 2.60
C GLY A 819 5.32 26.33 3.28
N GLY A 820 4.64 25.26 2.87
CA GLY A 820 3.39 24.84 3.47
C GLY A 820 2.75 23.67 2.74
N TYR A 821 1.66 23.19 3.34
CA TYR A 821 0.79 22.18 2.76
C TYR A 821 -0.49 22.84 2.28
N PHE A 822 -0.83 22.58 1.02
CA PHE A 822 -1.98 23.15 0.34
C PHE A 822 -2.78 22.03 -0.33
N PHE A 823 -4.05 22.28 -0.57
CA PHE A 823 -4.92 21.40 -1.33
C PHE A 823 -5.32 22.11 -2.61
N MET A 824 -5.11 21.45 -3.75
CA MET A 824 -5.57 21.91 -5.06
C MET A 824 -6.95 21.32 -5.33
N PRO A 825 -8.03 22.11 -5.23
CA PRO A 825 -9.38 21.61 -5.37
C PRO A 825 -9.71 21.26 -6.82
N ALA A 826 -10.61 20.30 -6.99
CA ALA A 826 -11.28 20.05 -8.25
C ALA A 826 -12.11 21.26 -8.70
N ARG A 827 -12.52 21.29 -9.98
CA ARG A 827 -13.36 22.37 -10.51
C ARG A 827 -14.69 22.50 -9.76
N SER A 828 -15.39 21.38 -9.57
CA SER A 828 -16.60 21.27 -8.75
C SER A 828 -16.37 21.77 -7.32
N THR A 829 -15.28 21.35 -6.68
CA THR A 829 -14.91 21.80 -5.33
C THR A 829 -14.68 23.31 -5.27
N LEU A 830 -14.01 23.90 -6.25
CA LEU A 830 -13.77 25.35 -6.27
C LEU A 830 -15.07 26.14 -6.45
N ARG A 831 -15.99 25.66 -7.30
CA ARG A 831 -17.34 26.24 -7.46
C ARG A 831 -18.14 26.17 -6.18
N PHE A 832 -18.14 25.01 -5.53
CA PHE A 832 -18.75 24.85 -4.21
C PHE A 832 -18.24 25.90 -3.22
N LEU A 833 -16.92 26.08 -3.11
CA LEU A 833 -16.34 27.05 -2.19
C LEU A 833 -16.70 28.51 -2.53
N ALA A 834 -16.87 28.83 -3.82
CA ALA A 834 -17.21 30.17 -4.30
C ALA A 834 -18.71 30.52 -4.16
N GLU A 835 -19.58 29.54 -4.35
CA GLU A 835 -21.04 29.72 -4.38
C GLU A 835 -21.75 29.36 -3.07
N ARG A 836 -21.02 28.84 -2.08
CA ARG A 836 -21.60 28.48 -0.79
C ARG A 836 -22.28 29.69 -0.10
N PRO A 837 -23.49 29.51 0.48
CA PRO A 837 -24.15 30.55 1.26
C PRO A 837 -23.28 31.08 2.42
#